data_AF-A0AAT9KWE6-F1
#
_entry.id   AF-A0AAT9KWE6-F1
#
_cell.length_a   1.000
_cell.length_b   1.000
_cell.length_c   1.000
_cell.angle_alpha   90.00
_cell.angle_beta   90.00
_cell.angle_gamma   90.00
#
_symmetry.space_group_name_H-M   'P 1'
#
loop_
_entity.id
_entity.type
_entity.pdbx_description
1 polymer ?
#
loop_
_entity_poly.entity_id
_entity_poly.type
_entity_poly.pdbx_seq_one_letter_code
_entity_poly.pdbx_strand_id
1 'polypeptide(L)'
;MGLSRLAALHGVATSYSPSPDVTVSVPDDTVIAVLAALGVDAGTPEDVRRSLVAAQARSRLLPPTVVVWAGEPLPPALTGLPPGSAVTVEPEQADGPPVPALSWTVPENASSWKVPEADPSGRAPEVTLSGRAREVASSGRAPEAAEAVTEPGGPRPAAPTGWTEPPYGVHRLHVRAPDHHEATATLVVAPARVPQPPGRTHGFLVQLYSLLSARSWGMGDLGDLADLAAWSGRTLGSGFVQVNPLHAAVPGKPTDPSPYRPSSRRFPDPVHLRVESVPEYGHVRDRATLDDLRQDAAALSEAVLNKGALIDRDAVWELKRQALELIAEVPLTPGRRAAYCDFLAEQGQALEDHALWCALAEVHGPDWHSWPEPLRDPRSPGTARARAELLDRVDLHCRLAWLTATQLADAQRAAEDAGMEIGIVHDLAVGVHPAGADTWAQQDAFAHGMSVGAPPDAFNARGQDWGLPPWRPDVLAATGYAAFRGLLRGLLAHAGALRIDHVMGLFRLWWVPEGRPPTDGTYVAQDAEAMLAVLVLEAHRAGSVVVGEDLGTVEPGVREALARRGVLGTSVLWFERDWDGDGRPLAPEKWRRDCLATATTHDLPSTAARLTGDHVTLRHRLGLLTRPLDEELTEDVTSTAEWLALLARLRMLPEGDGNEEAAVRAVHRFLLATPARMTGVWLPDTVGDRRPQNLPGTWDQYPNWRLPVADAEGHPVTLEEIAASPRLHALMDVLRPARARTAPPGERPA
;
A
#
# COMPACT_ATOMS: atom_id res chain seq x y z
N MET A 1 -14.32 -35.82 -1.67
CA MET A 1 -13.26 -35.84 -0.62
C MET A 1 -11.85 -35.63 -1.18
N GLY A 2 -11.46 -36.25 -2.30
CA GLY A 2 -10.11 -36.05 -2.86
C GLY A 2 -9.80 -34.60 -3.22
N LEU A 3 -10.71 -33.92 -3.92
CA LEU A 3 -10.52 -32.54 -4.39
C LEU A 3 -10.35 -31.56 -3.22
N SER A 4 -11.22 -31.61 -2.19
CA SER A 4 -11.11 -30.72 -1.03
C SER A 4 -9.81 -30.91 -0.25
N ARG A 5 -9.32 -32.15 -0.14
CA ARG A 5 -8.01 -32.42 0.48
C ARG A 5 -6.86 -31.86 -0.35
N LEU A 6 -6.96 -31.97 -1.68
CA LEU A 6 -5.96 -31.41 -2.59
C LEU A 6 -5.95 -29.88 -2.52
N ALA A 7 -7.13 -29.26 -2.57
CA ALA A 7 -7.31 -27.82 -2.41
C ALA A 7 -6.68 -27.30 -1.11
N ALA A 8 -6.95 -27.97 0.02
CA ALA A 8 -6.36 -27.61 1.31
C ALA A 8 -4.81 -27.67 1.33
N LEU A 9 -4.19 -28.65 0.65
CA LEU A 9 -2.72 -28.74 0.55
C LEU A 9 -2.10 -27.59 -0.25
N HIS A 10 -2.89 -26.90 -1.07
CA HIS A 10 -2.47 -25.78 -1.90
C HIS A 10 -3.06 -24.44 -1.44
N GLY A 11 -3.66 -24.39 -0.24
CA GLY A 11 -4.24 -23.17 0.31
C GLY A 11 -5.48 -22.65 -0.43
N VAL A 12 -6.17 -23.50 -1.20
CA VAL A 12 -7.37 -23.14 -1.94
C VAL A 12 -8.61 -23.45 -1.08
N ALA A 13 -9.41 -22.43 -0.79
CA ALA A 13 -10.63 -22.59 -0.03
C ALA A 13 -11.70 -23.33 -0.86
N THR A 14 -12.46 -24.23 -0.22
CA THR A 14 -13.63 -24.89 -0.82
C THR A 14 -14.96 -24.32 -0.32
N SER A 15 -14.90 -23.36 0.59
CA SER A 15 -16.04 -22.63 1.12
C SER A 15 -15.57 -21.29 1.70
N TYR A 16 -16.45 -20.32 1.81
CA TYR A 16 -16.17 -19.02 2.44
C TYR A 16 -17.42 -18.48 3.16
N SER A 17 -17.23 -17.49 4.02
CA SER A 17 -18.31 -16.86 4.78
C SER A 17 -18.40 -15.37 4.45
N PRO A 18 -19.40 -14.91 3.67
CA PRO A 18 -19.58 -13.49 3.39
C PRO A 18 -20.14 -12.71 4.60
N SER A 19 -20.72 -13.42 5.58
CA SER A 19 -21.15 -12.88 6.88
C SER A 19 -21.07 -13.99 7.94
N PRO A 20 -21.07 -13.67 9.25
CA PRO A 20 -20.85 -14.65 10.32
C PRO A 20 -21.74 -15.90 10.28
N ASP A 21 -22.98 -15.76 9.79
CA ASP A 21 -23.97 -16.84 9.78
C ASP A 21 -24.20 -17.48 8.40
N VAL A 22 -23.46 -17.04 7.38
CA VAL A 22 -23.60 -17.54 6.00
C VAL A 22 -22.32 -18.25 5.61
N THR A 23 -22.43 -19.49 5.15
CA THR A 23 -21.32 -20.23 4.53
C THR A 23 -21.73 -20.63 3.12
N VAL A 24 -20.89 -20.28 2.15
CA VAL A 24 -21.08 -20.56 0.73
C VAL A 24 -20.06 -21.60 0.31
N SER A 25 -20.52 -22.70 -0.32
CA SER A 25 -19.63 -23.68 -0.94
C SER A 25 -19.11 -23.15 -2.26
N VAL A 26 -17.82 -23.34 -2.53
CA VAL A 26 -17.21 -23.00 -3.81
C VAL A 26 -17.52 -24.11 -4.81
N PRO A 27 -17.87 -23.80 -6.08
CA PRO A 27 -18.05 -24.80 -7.12
C PRO A 27 -16.77 -25.61 -7.39
N ASP A 28 -16.89 -26.93 -7.57
CA ASP A 28 -15.75 -27.82 -7.88
C ASP A 28 -14.97 -27.34 -9.12
N ASP A 29 -15.67 -26.88 -10.16
CA ASP A 29 -15.05 -26.36 -11.39
C ASP A 29 -14.24 -25.07 -11.16
N THR A 30 -14.53 -24.29 -10.11
CA THR A 30 -13.71 -23.14 -9.70
C THR A 30 -12.46 -23.63 -8.98
N VAL A 31 -12.60 -24.59 -8.06
CA VAL A 31 -11.46 -25.17 -7.34
C VAL A 31 -10.47 -25.83 -8.33
N ILE A 32 -10.98 -26.56 -9.32
CA ILE A 32 -10.17 -27.18 -10.37
C ILE A 32 -9.44 -26.12 -11.20
N ALA A 33 -10.12 -25.04 -11.60
CA ALA A 33 -9.51 -23.97 -12.38
C ALA A 33 -8.37 -23.27 -11.60
N VAL A 34 -8.59 -22.96 -10.32
CA VAL A 34 -7.57 -22.35 -9.45
C VAL A 34 -6.38 -23.29 -9.23
N LEU A 35 -6.63 -24.58 -8.98
CA LEU A 35 -5.57 -25.59 -8.88
C LEU A 35 -4.74 -25.67 -10.18
N ALA A 36 -5.40 -25.63 -11.34
CA ALA A 36 -4.71 -25.62 -12.63
C ALA A 36 -3.81 -24.38 -12.80
N ALA A 37 -4.27 -23.20 -12.37
CA ALA A 37 -3.47 -21.97 -12.39
C ALA A 37 -2.26 -22.01 -11.42
N LEU A 38 -2.33 -22.84 -10.38
CA LEU A 38 -1.20 -23.17 -9.50
C LEU A 38 -0.30 -24.30 -10.04
N GLY A 39 -0.56 -24.79 -11.25
CA GLY A 39 0.17 -25.89 -11.88
C GLY A 39 -0.17 -27.28 -11.31
N VAL A 40 -1.35 -27.43 -10.70
CA VAL A 40 -1.82 -28.69 -10.09
C VAL A 40 -2.92 -29.29 -10.95
N ASP A 41 -2.68 -30.50 -11.44
CA ASP A 41 -3.67 -31.23 -12.24
C ASP A 41 -4.76 -31.84 -11.35
N ALA A 42 -5.99 -31.39 -11.58
CA ALA A 42 -7.19 -31.83 -10.88
C ALA A 42 -8.38 -32.06 -11.83
N GLY A 43 -8.10 -32.21 -13.14
CA GLY A 43 -9.15 -32.29 -14.17
C GLY A 43 -10.02 -33.53 -14.07
N THR A 44 -9.48 -34.64 -13.55
CA THR A 44 -10.22 -35.88 -13.31
C THR A 44 -9.96 -36.46 -11.91
N PRO A 45 -10.80 -37.39 -11.42
CA PRO A 45 -10.55 -38.09 -10.16
C PRO A 45 -9.24 -38.90 -10.10
N GLU A 46 -8.70 -39.33 -11.25
CA GLU A 46 -7.37 -39.97 -11.31
C GLU A 46 -6.26 -38.93 -11.15
N ASP A 47 -6.39 -37.78 -11.80
CA ASP A 47 -5.43 -36.68 -11.68
C ASP A 47 -5.36 -36.16 -10.24
N VAL A 48 -6.52 -35.99 -9.59
CA VAL A 48 -6.58 -35.63 -8.17
C VAL A 48 -5.84 -36.63 -7.28
N ARG A 49 -6.01 -37.95 -7.52
CA ARG A 49 -5.30 -38.99 -6.76
C ARG A 49 -3.80 -38.92 -6.99
N ARG A 50 -3.36 -38.75 -8.25
CA ARG A 50 -1.95 -38.60 -8.62
C ARG A 50 -1.32 -37.37 -7.96
N SER A 51 -1.99 -36.22 -8.03
CA SER A 51 -1.54 -34.96 -7.44
C SER A 51 -1.50 -35.02 -5.91
N LEU A 52 -2.46 -35.69 -5.27
CA LEU A 52 -2.44 -35.93 -3.81
C LEU A 52 -1.23 -36.77 -3.38
N VAL A 53 -0.93 -37.85 -4.11
CA VAL A 53 0.25 -38.69 -3.83
C VAL A 53 1.53 -37.88 -4.01
N ALA A 54 1.64 -37.10 -5.09
CA ALA A 54 2.78 -36.23 -5.35
C ALA A 54 2.97 -35.15 -4.26
N ALA A 55 1.88 -34.54 -3.79
CA ALA A 55 1.92 -33.55 -2.71
C ALA A 55 2.30 -34.16 -1.36
N GLN A 56 1.79 -35.36 -1.03
CA GLN A 56 2.07 -36.06 0.23
C GLN A 56 3.47 -36.67 0.29
N ALA A 57 4.01 -37.09 -0.86
CA ALA A 57 5.38 -37.61 -0.95
C ALA A 57 6.44 -36.53 -0.70
N ARG A 58 6.08 -35.24 -0.74
CA ARG A 58 6.95 -34.12 -0.36
C ARG A 58 7.06 -34.02 1.16
N SER A 59 7.60 -35.04 1.83
CA SER A 59 8.11 -34.88 3.19
C SER A 59 9.36 -34.00 3.10
N ARG A 60 9.25 -32.73 3.53
CA ARG A 60 10.38 -31.81 3.54
C ARG A 60 10.91 -31.65 4.96
N LEU A 61 12.22 -31.73 5.10
CA LEU A 61 12.92 -31.39 6.35
C LEU A 61 12.72 -29.91 6.71
N LEU A 62 12.57 -29.03 5.71
CA LEU A 62 12.29 -27.61 5.87
C LEU A 62 11.16 -27.15 4.94
N PRO A 63 10.30 -26.19 5.38
CA PRO A 63 9.45 -25.45 4.46
C PRO A 63 10.28 -24.63 3.46
N PRO A 64 9.70 -24.15 2.34
CA PRO A 64 10.42 -23.28 1.40
C PRO A 64 11.00 -22.02 2.07
N THR A 65 10.28 -21.48 3.05
CA THR A 65 10.65 -20.28 3.80
C THR A 65 10.55 -20.54 5.30
N VAL A 66 11.54 -20.07 6.03
CA VAL A 66 11.60 -20.06 7.49
C VAL A 66 11.71 -18.60 7.93
N VAL A 67 10.90 -18.21 8.92
CA VAL A 67 10.92 -16.86 9.49
C VAL A 67 11.43 -16.92 10.92
N VAL A 68 12.36 -16.03 11.25
CA VAL A 68 12.82 -15.79 12.61
C VAL A 68 12.55 -14.34 12.97
N TRP A 69 11.73 -14.12 13.98
CA TRP A 69 11.45 -12.80 14.52
C TRP A 69 12.36 -12.49 15.69
N ALA A 70 12.92 -11.28 15.68
CA ALA A 70 13.76 -10.80 16.76
C ALA A 70 12.99 -10.83 18.09
N GLY A 71 13.60 -11.46 19.11
CA GLY A 71 13.01 -11.53 20.45
C GLY A 71 11.87 -12.54 20.61
N GLU A 72 11.49 -13.29 19.57
CA GLU A 72 10.51 -14.38 19.65
C GLU A 72 11.20 -15.75 19.72
N PRO A 73 10.51 -16.81 20.20
CA PRO A 73 11.03 -18.18 20.13
C PRO A 73 11.30 -18.62 18.69
N LEU A 74 12.26 -19.53 18.50
CA LEU A 74 12.54 -20.09 17.18
C LEU A 74 11.32 -20.86 16.63
N PRO A 75 11.08 -20.79 15.30
CA PRO A 75 9.98 -21.48 14.66
C PRO A 75 10.11 -23.01 14.77
N PRO A 76 8.99 -23.76 14.76
CA PRO A 76 8.98 -25.23 14.77
C PRO A 76 9.84 -25.87 13.67
N ALA A 77 9.98 -25.21 12.52
CA ALA A 77 10.83 -25.67 11.43
C ALA A 77 12.32 -25.79 11.83
N LEU A 78 12.78 -24.93 12.74
CA LEU A 78 14.14 -24.99 13.29
C LEU A 78 14.17 -25.85 14.56
N THR A 79 13.14 -25.76 15.40
CA THR A 79 13.14 -26.53 16.66
C THR A 79 12.88 -28.03 16.46
N GLY A 80 12.27 -28.42 15.35
CA GLY A 80 11.99 -29.80 15.00
C GLY A 80 13.13 -30.52 14.26
N LEU A 81 14.27 -29.86 14.03
CA LEU A 81 15.39 -30.46 13.32
C LEU A 81 15.97 -31.66 14.10
N PRO A 82 16.35 -32.77 13.43
CA PRO A 82 16.96 -33.92 14.08
C PRO A 82 18.23 -33.52 14.86
N PRO A 83 18.43 -34.03 16.09
CA PRO A 83 19.68 -33.84 16.82
C PRO A 83 20.89 -34.30 16.00
N GLY A 84 21.98 -33.53 16.01
CA GLY A 84 23.16 -33.78 15.18
C GLY A 84 23.10 -33.20 13.76
N SER A 85 21.97 -32.59 13.37
CA SER A 85 21.88 -31.86 12.09
C SER A 85 22.90 -30.72 12.04
N ALA A 86 23.67 -30.63 10.96
CA ALA A 86 24.53 -29.49 10.68
C ALA A 86 23.73 -28.40 9.97
N VAL A 87 23.80 -27.18 10.49
CA VAL A 87 23.08 -26.01 9.96
C VAL A 87 24.09 -24.97 9.51
N THR A 88 23.88 -24.43 8.32
CA THR A 88 24.64 -23.31 7.77
C THR A 88 23.67 -22.23 7.29
N VAL A 89 23.94 -20.99 7.67
CA VAL A 89 23.20 -19.81 7.21
C VAL A 89 24.16 -18.92 6.44
N GLU A 90 23.84 -18.74 5.17
CA GLU A 90 24.58 -17.86 4.26
C GLU A 90 23.72 -16.64 3.97
N PRO A 91 24.22 -15.42 4.16
CA PRO A 91 23.48 -14.24 3.74
C PRO A 91 23.25 -14.30 2.23
N GLU A 92 22.03 -14.00 1.80
CA GLU A 92 21.79 -13.79 0.39
C GLU A 92 22.68 -12.62 -0.05
N GLN A 93 23.50 -12.82 -1.09
CA GLN A 93 24.45 -11.81 -1.54
C GLN A 93 23.72 -10.48 -1.76
N ALA A 94 24.04 -9.50 -0.91
CA ALA A 94 23.80 -8.10 -1.17
C ALA A 94 25.09 -7.52 -1.76
N ASP A 95 24.99 -6.50 -2.60
CA ASP A 95 26.14 -5.72 -3.05
C ASP A 95 26.89 -5.17 -1.82
N GLY A 96 28.04 -5.76 -1.49
CA GLY A 96 28.76 -5.46 -0.26
C GLY A 96 29.83 -6.51 0.10
N PRO A 97 30.64 -6.26 1.15
CA PRO A 97 31.65 -7.21 1.61
C PRO A 97 30.99 -8.51 2.10
N PRO A 98 31.59 -9.68 1.83
CA PRO A 98 31.01 -10.97 2.22
C PRO A 98 30.86 -11.05 3.73
N VAL A 99 29.63 -11.19 4.20
CA VAL A 99 29.31 -11.47 5.60
C VAL A 99 29.59 -12.97 5.83
N PRO A 100 30.35 -13.34 6.89
CA PRO A 100 30.71 -14.73 7.11
C PRO A 100 29.48 -15.60 7.37
N ALA A 101 29.45 -16.78 6.76
CA ALA A 101 28.41 -17.77 7.02
C ALA A 101 28.41 -18.18 8.49
N LEU A 102 27.22 -18.32 9.08
CA LEU A 102 27.06 -18.86 10.42
C LEU A 102 26.85 -20.37 10.31
N SER A 103 27.52 -21.15 11.16
CA SER A 103 27.34 -22.60 11.18
C SER A 103 27.36 -23.14 12.60
N TRP A 104 26.49 -24.12 12.84
CA TRP A 104 26.39 -24.82 14.12
C TRP A 104 25.81 -26.22 13.94
N THR A 105 25.83 -27.01 15.00
CA THR A 105 25.22 -28.35 15.05
C THR A 105 24.07 -28.35 16.05
N VAL A 106 22.94 -28.95 15.68
CA VAL A 106 21.79 -29.13 16.58
C VAL A 106 22.20 -30.04 17.73
N PRO A 107 22.13 -29.59 19.00
CA PRO A 107 22.64 -30.35 20.13
C PRO A 107 21.80 -31.60 20.45
N GLU A 108 22.41 -32.61 21.08
CA GLU A 108 21.75 -33.89 21.42
C GLU A 108 20.56 -33.73 22.40
N ASN A 109 20.54 -32.65 23.18
CA ASN A 109 19.46 -32.31 24.13
C ASN A 109 18.39 -31.38 23.53
N ALA A 110 18.33 -31.22 22.21
CA ALA A 110 17.35 -30.37 21.51
C ALA A 110 15.88 -30.76 21.78
N SER A 111 15.62 -31.99 22.25
CA SER A 111 14.30 -32.43 22.75
C SER A 111 13.78 -31.64 23.97
N SER A 112 14.60 -30.78 24.57
CA SER A 112 14.22 -29.87 25.66
C SER A 112 13.77 -28.48 25.20
N TRP A 113 13.71 -28.22 23.89
CA TRP A 113 13.15 -27.00 23.32
C TRP A 113 11.63 -27.00 23.54
N LYS A 114 11.20 -26.53 24.72
CA LYS A 114 9.80 -26.52 25.12
C LYS A 114 8.97 -25.70 24.13
N VAL A 115 8.17 -26.39 23.34
CA VAL A 115 6.97 -25.85 22.70
C VAL A 115 5.99 -25.49 23.82
N PRO A 116 5.43 -24.27 23.91
CA PRO A 116 4.27 -24.05 24.76
C PRO A 116 3.15 -24.94 24.22
N GLU A 117 2.65 -25.88 25.03
CA GLU A 117 1.44 -26.62 24.68
C GLU A 117 0.33 -25.63 24.33
N ALA A 118 -0.27 -25.77 23.16
CA ALA A 118 -1.48 -25.03 22.82
C ALA A 118 -2.57 -25.42 23.82
N ASP A 119 -3.04 -24.45 24.61
CA ASP A 119 -4.21 -24.63 25.47
C ASP A 119 -5.41 -24.98 24.57
N PRO A 120 -5.99 -26.19 24.68
CA PRO A 120 -7.12 -26.59 23.85
C PRO A 120 -8.43 -25.86 24.22
N SER A 121 -8.44 -24.98 25.23
CA SER A 121 -9.66 -24.41 25.81
C SER A 121 -10.03 -23.00 25.35
N GLY A 122 -9.23 -22.33 24.52
CA GLY A 122 -9.62 -21.06 23.89
C GLY A 122 -9.97 -19.93 24.86
N ARG A 123 -9.51 -19.97 26.12
CA ARG A 123 -9.70 -18.87 27.08
C ARG A 123 -8.47 -17.98 27.14
N ALA A 124 -8.68 -16.68 26.97
CA ALA A 124 -7.67 -15.67 27.24
C ALA A 124 -7.19 -15.76 28.70
N PRO A 125 -5.89 -15.54 28.98
CA PRO A 125 -5.39 -15.54 30.35
C PRO A 125 -5.98 -14.36 31.13
N GLU A 126 -6.59 -14.66 32.28
CA GLU A 126 -7.06 -13.68 33.27
C GLU A 126 -5.85 -12.93 33.87
N VAL A 127 -5.74 -11.64 33.58
CA VAL A 127 -4.77 -10.74 34.24
C VAL A 127 -5.30 -10.37 35.62
N THR A 128 -4.74 -10.97 36.67
CA THR A 128 -5.00 -10.56 38.05
C THR A 128 -4.13 -9.37 38.42
N LEU A 129 -4.74 -8.19 38.51
CA LEU A 129 -4.10 -7.00 39.07
C LEU A 129 -4.08 -7.09 40.60
N SER A 130 -2.90 -7.20 41.21
CA SER A 130 -2.70 -6.89 42.62
C SER A 130 -1.50 -5.95 42.76
N GLY A 131 -1.74 -4.77 43.32
CA GLY A 131 -0.81 -3.65 43.28
C GLY A 131 0.10 -3.49 44.49
N ARG A 132 0.95 -2.46 44.43
CA ARG A 132 1.12 -1.46 45.50
C ARG A 132 2.05 -0.34 45.02
N ALA A 133 1.55 0.88 45.12
CA ALA A 133 2.29 2.11 44.91
C ALA A 133 3.34 2.34 46.00
N ARG A 134 4.49 2.90 45.61
CA ARG A 134 5.33 3.74 46.48
C ARG A 134 5.99 4.85 45.66
N GLU A 135 5.72 6.08 46.05
CA GLU A 135 6.37 7.33 45.64
C GLU A 135 7.82 7.38 46.15
N VAL A 136 8.75 7.94 45.37
CA VAL A 136 9.86 8.80 45.85
C VAL A 136 10.19 9.86 44.78
N ALA A 137 10.47 11.07 45.26
CA ALA A 137 10.58 12.33 44.54
C ALA A 137 11.97 12.68 43.93
N SER A 138 11.90 13.54 42.90
CA SER A 138 12.82 14.54 42.31
C SER A 138 14.32 14.60 42.68
N SER A 139 15.19 14.76 41.65
CA SER A 139 15.94 16.01 41.34
C SER A 139 17.05 15.79 40.29
N GLY A 140 17.33 16.81 39.45
CA GLY A 140 18.60 16.96 38.72
C GLY A 140 18.51 17.02 37.18
N ARG A 141 19.21 17.98 36.56
CA ARG A 141 19.07 18.43 35.15
C ARG A 141 20.24 17.93 34.28
N ALA A 142 19.93 17.36 33.09
CA ALA A 142 20.63 17.26 31.78
C ALA A 142 22.16 16.94 31.70
N PRO A 143 22.63 16.11 30.73
CA PRO A 143 22.61 16.46 29.29
C PRO A 143 22.37 15.30 28.29
N GLU A 144 22.28 15.70 27.01
CA GLU A 144 22.08 14.94 25.76
C GLU A 144 22.73 13.54 25.69
N ALA A 145 21.89 12.53 25.44
CA ALA A 145 22.27 11.26 24.84
C ALA A 145 21.05 10.74 24.06
N ALA A 146 21.27 10.25 22.84
CA ALA A 146 20.25 9.58 22.04
C ALA A 146 19.68 8.40 22.85
N GLU A 147 18.45 8.52 23.33
CA GLU A 147 17.75 7.45 24.03
C GLU A 147 17.37 6.37 23.03
N ALA A 148 18.07 5.24 23.11
CA ALA A 148 17.63 3.97 22.56
C ALA A 148 16.21 3.70 23.08
N VAL A 149 15.28 3.51 22.15
CA VAL A 149 13.92 3.06 22.44
C VAL A 149 14.02 1.72 23.17
N THR A 150 13.80 1.73 24.49
CA THR A 150 13.72 0.50 25.29
C THR A 150 12.42 -0.22 24.94
N GLU A 151 12.56 -1.40 24.34
CA GLU A 151 11.46 -2.34 24.11
C GLU A 151 10.71 -2.65 25.42
N PRO A 152 9.40 -2.94 25.39
CA PRO A 152 8.68 -3.36 26.59
C PRO A 152 9.22 -4.72 27.07
N GLY A 153 9.95 -4.69 28.18
CA GLY A 153 10.63 -5.83 28.77
C GLY A 153 9.70 -6.88 29.36
N GLY A 154 9.38 -7.91 28.58
CA GLY A 154 9.20 -9.26 29.09
C GLY A 154 10.54 -10.03 29.08
N PRO A 155 10.70 -11.12 29.86
CA PRO A 155 11.89 -11.95 29.75
C PRO A 155 11.99 -12.50 28.32
N ARG A 156 13.03 -12.08 27.59
CA ARG A 156 13.36 -12.61 26.25
C ARG A 156 13.49 -14.13 26.37
N PRO A 157 12.77 -14.93 25.57
CA PRO A 157 12.99 -16.37 25.57
C PRO A 157 14.46 -16.62 25.26
N ALA A 158 15.14 -17.38 26.11
CA ALA A 158 16.56 -17.68 25.91
C ALA A 158 16.72 -18.36 24.54
N ALA A 159 17.56 -17.81 23.68
CA ALA A 159 17.95 -18.48 22.44
C ALA A 159 18.47 -19.89 22.79
N PRO A 160 18.05 -20.94 22.08
CA PRO A 160 18.46 -22.29 22.42
C PRO A 160 19.98 -22.41 22.38
N THR A 161 20.55 -23.18 23.31
CA THR A 161 21.99 -23.49 23.32
C THR A 161 22.42 -23.98 21.94
N GLY A 162 23.34 -23.26 21.30
CA GLY A 162 23.83 -23.60 19.95
C GLY A 162 23.22 -22.78 18.80
N TRP A 163 22.23 -21.91 19.04
CA TRP A 163 21.74 -20.96 18.03
C TRP A 163 22.43 -19.60 18.17
N THR A 164 22.96 -19.09 17.05
CA THR A 164 23.40 -17.68 16.93
C THR A 164 22.46 -16.98 15.96
N GLU A 165 21.74 -15.96 16.44
CA GLU A 165 20.78 -15.21 15.64
C GLU A 165 21.51 -14.46 14.50
N PRO A 166 21.20 -14.75 13.22
CA PRO A 166 21.78 -14.02 12.10
C PRO A 166 21.34 -12.54 12.12
N PRO A 167 22.06 -11.63 11.45
CA PRO A 167 21.61 -10.26 11.32
C PRO A 167 20.29 -10.18 10.54
N TYR A 168 19.53 -9.09 10.73
CA TYR A 168 18.29 -8.86 9.99
C TYR A 168 18.55 -8.86 8.49
N GLY A 169 17.78 -9.68 7.77
CA GLY A 169 18.02 -9.90 6.37
C GLY A 169 17.38 -11.18 5.86
N VAL A 170 17.61 -11.41 4.57
CA VAL A 170 17.24 -12.65 3.91
C VAL A 170 18.52 -13.45 3.70
N HIS A 171 18.44 -14.73 4.02
CA HIS A 171 19.55 -15.66 4.04
C HIS A 171 19.12 -16.97 3.37
N ARG A 172 20.09 -17.77 3.00
CA ARG A 172 19.91 -19.17 2.59
C ARG A 172 20.29 -20.08 3.75
N LEU A 173 19.30 -20.86 4.19
CA LEU A 173 19.45 -21.87 5.23
C LEU A 173 19.73 -23.21 4.58
N HIS A 174 20.86 -23.83 4.94
CA HIS A 174 21.23 -25.19 4.56
C HIS A 174 21.23 -26.08 5.79
N VAL A 175 20.56 -27.23 5.70
CA VAL A 175 20.54 -28.23 6.76
C VAL A 175 20.96 -29.58 6.19
N ARG A 176 21.92 -30.22 6.84
CA ARG A 176 22.31 -31.61 6.60
C ARG A 176 21.98 -32.44 7.85
N ALA A 177 20.98 -33.31 7.74
CA ALA A 177 20.59 -34.21 8.80
C ALA A 177 21.60 -35.37 8.98
N PRO A 178 21.62 -36.05 10.15
CA PRO A 178 22.54 -37.16 10.41
C PRO A 178 22.40 -38.35 9.46
N ASP A 179 21.21 -38.54 8.89
CA ASP A 179 20.91 -39.56 7.88
C ASP A 179 21.29 -39.13 6.45
N HIS A 180 22.07 -38.05 6.32
CA HIS A 180 22.56 -37.45 5.09
C HIS A 180 21.49 -36.81 4.20
N HIS A 181 20.25 -36.67 4.67
CA HIS A 181 19.28 -35.83 3.97
C HIS A 181 19.67 -34.35 4.06
N GLU A 182 19.65 -33.67 2.92
CA GLU A 182 19.92 -32.23 2.83
C GLU A 182 18.64 -31.47 2.49
N ALA A 183 18.51 -30.29 3.07
CA ALA A 183 17.43 -29.37 2.75
C ALA A 183 17.93 -27.93 2.71
N THR A 184 17.28 -27.15 1.85
CA THR A 184 17.55 -25.72 1.69
C THR A 184 16.25 -24.94 1.82
N ALA A 185 16.30 -23.81 2.50
CA ALA A 185 15.17 -22.88 2.62
C ALA A 185 15.65 -21.43 2.55
N THR A 186 14.75 -20.53 2.18
CA THR A 186 14.93 -19.10 2.43
C THR A 186 14.72 -18.85 3.93
N LEU A 187 15.65 -18.15 4.57
CA LEU A 187 15.52 -17.71 5.96
C LEU A 187 15.35 -16.20 5.98
N VAL A 188 14.20 -15.71 6.47
CA VAL A 188 13.97 -14.29 6.71
C VAL A 188 14.14 -14.03 8.21
N VAL A 189 15.15 -13.24 8.57
CA VAL A 189 15.34 -12.75 9.94
C VAL A 189 14.85 -11.31 9.99
N ALA A 190 13.78 -11.06 10.73
CA ALA A 190 13.09 -9.77 10.75
C ALA A 190 13.01 -9.18 12.17
N PRO A 191 13.05 -7.84 12.31
CA PRO A 191 12.69 -7.17 13.56
C PRO A 191 11.26 -7.52 13.99
N ALA A 192 10.92 -7.39 15.27
CA ALA A 192 9.59 -7.73 15.76
C ALA A 192 8.46 -6.86 15.17
N ARG A 193 8.76 -5.58 14.86
CA ARG A 193 7.78 -4.56 14.46
C ARG A 193 8.33 -3.58 13.44
N VAL A 194 7.44 -2.99 12.64
CA VAL A 194 7.75 -1.82 11.80
C VAL A 194 8.02 -0.56 12.65
N PRO A 195 8.80 0.40 12.15
CA PRO A 195 8.89 1.75 12.71
C PRO A 195 7.51 2.36 12.99
N GLN A 196 7.39 3.11 14.08
CA GLN A 196 6.14 3.73 14.53
C GLN A 196 6.21 5.25 14.41
N PRO A 197 5.09 5.95 14.20
CA PRO A 197 5.04 7.40 14.34
C PRO A 197 5.55 7.82 15.73
N PRO A 198 6.43 8.84 15.83
CA PRO A 198 7.01 9.25 17.11
C PRO A 198 5.95 9.82 18.06
N GLY A 199 4.96 10.53 17.50
CA GLY A 199 3.84 11.11 18.21
C GLY A 199 2.50 10.82 17.57
N ARG A 200 1.45 11.47 18.08
CA ARG A 200 0.19 11.59 17.35
C ARG A 200 0.34 12.73 16.36
N THR A 201 -0.06 12.52 15.12
CA THR A 201 0.11 13.52 14.06
C THR A 201 -1.12 13.61 13.15
N HIS A 202 -1.19 14.67 12.36
CA HIS A 202 -2.22 14.86 11.35
C HIS A 202 -1.57 15.19 9.99
N GLY A 203 -2.26 14.88 8.90
CA GLY A 203 -1.75 15.10 7.55
C GLY A 203 -2.83 15.09 6.50
N PHE A 204 -2.48 15.52 5.30
CA PHE A 204 -3.42 15.56 4.18
C PHE A 204 -3.47 14.23 3.43
N LEU A 205 -4.64 13.86 2.94
CA LEU A 205 -4.82 12.86 1.89
C LEU A 205 -5.20 13.59 0.62
N VAL A 206 -4.45 13.33 -0.45
CA VAL A 206 -4.65 13.97 -1.75
C VAL A 206 -4.49 12.97 -2.87
N GLN A 207 -5.25 13.17 -3.94
CA GLN A 207 -5.06 12.46 -5.20
C GLN A 207 -4.19 13.38 -6.06
N LEU A 208 -2.89 13.09 -6.18
CA LEU A 208 -1.88 14.02 -6.67
C LEU A 208 -2.25 14.62 -8.03
N TYR A 209 -2.72 13.80 -8.96
CA TYR A 209 -3.11 14.27 -10.30
C TYR A 209 -4.23 15.31 -10.27
N SER A 210 -5.06 15.36 -9.22
CA SER A 210 -6.14 16.34 -9.03
C SER A 210 -5.67 17.70 -8.47
N LEU A 211 -4.44 17.78 -7.94
CA LEU A 211 -3.89 18.97 -7.29
C LEU A 211 -3.13 19.83 -8.30
N LEU A 212 -3.83 20.66 -9.04
CA LEU A 212 -3.20 21.58 -9.99
C LEU A 212 -2.67 22.82 -9.26
N SER A 213 -1.50 23.31 -9.65
CA SER A 213 -1.01 24.66 -9.36
C SER A 213 -1.03 25.52 -10.62
N ALA A 214 -0.71 26.80 -10.49
CA ALA A 214 -0.51 27.70 -11.63
C ALA A 214 0.62 27.24 -12.59
N ARG A 215 1.47 26.29 -12.17
CA ARG A 215 2.60 25.76 -12.94
C ARG A 215 2.34 24.36 -13.51
N SER A 216 1.17 23.79 -13.25
CA SER A 216 0.85 22.44 -13.72
C SER A 216 0.68 22.35 -15.23
N TRP A 217 1.01 21.18 -15.76
CA TRP A 217 0.76 20.78 -17.14
C TRP A 217 -0.52 19.93 -17.16
N GLY A 218 -1.69 20.54 -17.08
CA GLY A 218 -3.02 19.90 -17.13
C GLY A 218 -3.40 18.99 -15.95
N MET A 219 -2.45 18.61 -15.10
CA MET A 219 -2.66 17.78 -13.91
C MET A 219 -1.57 18.03 -12.86
N GLY A 220 -1.86 17.68 -11.60
CA GLY A 220 -0.88 17.77 -10.52
C GLY A 220 0.29 16.78 -10.68
N ASP A 221 1.47 17.20 -10.26
CA ASP A 221 2.71 16.44 -10.40
C ASP A 221 3.68 16.59 -9.21
N LEU A 222 4.87 16.00 -9.28
CA LEU A 222 5.80 15.92 -8.15
C LEU A 222 6.31 17.28 -7.66
N GLY A 223 6.30 18.32 -8.51
CA GLY A 223 6.56 19.69 -8.05
C GLY A 223 5.43 20.22 -7.16
N ASP A 224 4.19 19.92 -7.52
CA ASP A 224 3.00 20.30 -6.74
C ASP A 224 2.95 19.54 -5.41
N LEU A 225 3.39 18.27 -5.40
CA LEU A 225 3.55 17.48 -4.17
C LEU A 225 4.59 18.09 -3.22
N ALA A 226 5.77 18.43 -3.75
CA ALA A 226 6.84 19.05 -2.97
C ALA A 226 6.39 20.40 -2.38
N ASP A 227 5.70 21.22 -3.16
CA ASP A 227 5.15 22.50 -2.71
C ASP A 227 4.08 22.32 -1.61
N LEU A 228 3.13 21.39 -1.79
CA LEU A 228 2.11 21.08 -0.78
C LEU A 228 2.76 20.60 0.52
N ALA A 229 3.72 19.68 0.46
CA ALA A 229 4.42 19.17 1.63
C ALA A 229 5.21 20.28 2.34
N ALA A 230 5.97 21.07 1.58
CA ALA A 230 6.76 22.16 2.13
C ALA A 230 5.90 23.22 2.83
N TRP A 231 4.81 23.65 2.19
CA TRP A 231 3.91 24.65 2.75
C TRP A 231 3.15 24.13 3.97
N SER A 232 2.52 22.95 3.87
CA SER A 232 1.67 22.42 4.94
C SER A 232 2.47 22.06 6.19
N GLY A 233 3.67 21.49 6.03
CA GLY A 233 4.57 21.20 7.16
C GLY A 233 4.96 22.49 7.89
N ARG A 234 5.44 23.51 7.15
CA ARG A 234 5.92 24.77 7.75
C ARG A 234 4.82 25.64 8.37
N THR A 235 3.64 25.67 7.77
CA THR A 235 2.61 26.68 8.11
C THR A 235 1.44 26.11 8.91
N LEU A 236 1.16 24.81 8.76
CA LEU A 236 0.04 24.12 9.39
C LEU A 236 0.49 23.09 10.43
N GLY A 237 1.77 22.70 10.41
CA GLY A 237 2.28 21.65 11.29
C GLY A 237 1.78 20.26 10.93
N SER A 238 1.44 20.04 9.65
CA SER A 238 1.10 18.72 9.14
C SER A 238 2.33 17.81 9.20
N GLY A 239 2.17 16.59 9.67
CA GLY A 239 3.26 15.62 9.78
C GLY A 239 3.38 14.65 8.61
N PHE A 240 2.41 14.64 7.69
CA PHE A 240 2.47 13.84 6.47
C PHE A 240 1.56 14.35 5.34
N VAL A 241 1.86 13.89 4.12
CA VAL A 241 0.96 13.96 2.96
C VAL A 241 0.86 12.58 2.33
N GLN A 242 -0.34 12.01 2.29
CA GLN A 242 -0.63 10.75 1.62
C GLN A 242 -1.13 10.99 0.20
N VAL A 243 -0.52 10.29 -0.75
CA VAL A 243 -0.87 10.35 -2.17
C VAL A 243 -1.56 9.07 -2.64
N ASN A 244 -2.20 9.13 -3.79
CA ASN A 244 -2.62 7.93 -4.54
C ASN A 244 -1.41 7.12 -5.01
N PRO A 245 -1.61 5.88 -5.48
CA PRO A 245 -0.52 5.13 -6.10
C PRO A 245 0.06 5.86 -7.30
N LEU A 246 1.38 6.02 -7.34
CA LEU A 246 2.10 6.73 -8.41
C LEU A 246 2.79 5.78 -9.40
N HIS A 247 2.29 4.55 -9.46
CA HIS A 247 2.81 3.45 -10.26
C HIS A 247 2.73 3.72 -11.77
N ALA A 248 3.74 3.28 -12.52
CA ALA A 248 3.77 3.40 -13.98
C ALA A 248 2.54 2.74 -14.61
N ALA A 249 1.80 3.47 -15.43
CA ALA A 249 0.61 2.97 -16.11
C ALA A 249 0.92 2.22 -17.40
N VAL A 250 -0.11 1.58 -17.93
CA VAL A 250 -0.07 0.92 -19.24
C VAL A 250 -0.21 2.00 -20.31
N PRO A 251 0.72 2.14 -21.27
CA PRO A 251 0.63 3.13 -22.33
C PRO A 251 -0.53 2.76 -23.27
N GLY A 252 -1.40 3.72 -23.58
CA GLY A 252 -2.54 3.52 -24.49
C GLY A 252 -3.29 4.82 -24.75
N LYS A 253 -4.21 4.81 -25.72
CA LYS A 253 -5.16 5.93 -25.95
C LYS A 253 -6.57 5.33 -26.10
N PRO A 254 -7.44 5.39 -25.07
CA PRO A 254 -7.20 6.02 -23.77
C PRO A 254 -6.32 5.16 -22.83
N THR A 255 -5.48 5.81 -22.00
CA THR A 255 -4.87 5.14 -20.84
C THR A 255 -5.92 4.90 -19.76
N ASP A 256 -5.83 3.78 -19.02
CA ASP A 256 -6.66 3.56 -17.84
C ASP A 256 -6.39 4.68 -16.81
N PRO A 257 -7.40 5.49 -16.43
CA PRO A 257 -7.20 6.59 -15.51
C PRO A 257 -6.97 6.11 -14.07
N SER A 258 -7.24 4.83 -13.75
CA SER A 258 -7.11 4.28 -12.41
C SER A 258 -5.65 4.08 -11.99
N PRO A 259 -5.20 4.67 -10.86
CA PRO A 259 -3.89 4.38 -10.30
C PRO A 259 -3.78 2.96 -9.71
N TYR A 260 -4.90 2.23 -9.59
CA TYR A 260 -4.99 0.89 -9.01
C TYR A 260 -4.86 -0.25 -10.04
N ARG A 261 -4.70 0.07 -11.34
CA ARG A 261 -4.42 -0.91 -12.41
C ARG A 261 -3.13 -0.59 -13.19
N PRO A 262 -1.97 -0.45 -12.53
CA PRO A 262 -0.73 -0.01 -13.17
C PRO A 262 -0.07 -1.09 -14.02
N SER A 263 0.82 -0.69 -14.93
CA SER A 263 1.71 -1.59 -15.68
C SER A 263 2.79 -2.20 -14.77
N SER A 264 3.35 -1.39 -13.86
CA SER A 264 4.33 -1.84 -12.88
C SER A 264 4.07 -1.17 -11.54
N ARG A 265 4.10 -1.93 -10.45
CA ARG A 265 4.06 -1.35 -9.10
C ARG A 265 5.44 -0.96 -8.57
N ARG A 266 6.50 -1.39 -9.25
CA ARG A 266 7.88 -1.13 -8.82
C ARG A 266 8.39 0.22 -9.29
N PHE A 267 8.00 0.64 -10.49
CA PHE A 267 8.48 1.88 -11.10
C PHE A 267 7.40 2.96 -11.11
N PRO A 268 7.75 4.22 -10.77
CA PRO A 268 6.79 5.31 -10.76
C PRO A 268 6.52 5.87 -12.16
N ASP A 269 5.34 6.45 -12.35
CA ASP A 269 4.91 6.98 -13.64
C ASP A 269 5.58 8.33 -13.99
N PRO A 270 6.28 8.43 -15.13
CA PRO A 270 6.91 9.68 -15.56
C PRO A 270 5.92 10.80 -15.91
N VAL A 271 4.61 10.53 -16.04
CA VAL A 271 3.59 11.59 -16.20
C VAL A 271 3.58 12.55 -15.01
N HIS A 272 4.05 12.11 -13.83
CA HIS A 272 4.15 12.94 -12.63
C HIS A 272 5.43 13.80 -12.57
N LEU A 273 6.31 13.77 -13.56
CA LEU A 273 7.48 14.66 -13.59
C LEU A 273 7.06 16.12 -13.77
N ARG A 274 7.62 17.04 -12.97
CA ARG A 274 7.69 18.45 -13.36
C ARG A 274 8.85 18.62 -14.34
N VAL A 275 8.51 18.81 -15.60
CA VAL A 275 9.46 18.91 -16.72
C VAL A 275 10.48 20.03 -16.47
N GLU A 276 10.03 21.18 -15.98
CA GLU A 276 10.87 22.36 -15.71
C GLU A 276 11.83 22.17 -14.52
N SER A 277 11.60 21.18 -13.67
CA SER A 277 12.49 20.85 -12.54
C SER A 277 13.61 19.90 -12.93
N VAL A 278 13.63 19.36 -14.15
CA VAL A 278 14.76 18.58 -14.64
C VAL A 278 15.93 19.53 -14.90
N PRO A 279 17.13 19.32 -14.30
CA PRO A 279 18.25 20.26 -14.42
C PRO A 279 18.65 20.55 -15.88
N GLU A 280 18.51 19.56 -16.75
CA GLU A 280 18.84 19.67 -18.17
C GLU A 280 17.83 20.53 -18.98
N TYR A 281 16.64 20.85 -18.44
CA TYR A 281 15.60 21.68 -19.09
C TYR A 281 16.12 23.03 -19.57
N GLY A 282 16.92 23.71 -18.74
CA GLY A 282 17.49 25.03 -19.05
C GLY A 282 18.52 25.01 -20.19
N HIS A 283 18.96 23.84 -20.63
CA HIS A 283 20.04 23.65 -21.60
C HIS A 283 19.56 23.04 -22.94
N VAL A 284 18.26 22.84 -23.11
CA VAL A 284 17.66 22.38 -24.37
C VAL A 284 17.96 23.39 -25.48
N ARG A 285 18.42 22.89 -26.63
CA ARG A 285 18.79 23.71 -27.79
C ARG A 285 17.57 24.22 -28.55
N ASP A 286 16.59 23.35 -28.79
CA ASP A 286 15.34 23.72 -29.43
C ASP A 286 14.36 24.33 -28.42
N ARG A 287 14.64 25.58 -28.04
CA ARG A 287 13.83 26.34 -27.10
C ARG A 287 12.45 26.67 -27.65
N ALA A 288 12.32 26.86 -28.97
CA ALA A 288 11.05 27.23 -29.59
C ALA A 288 10.01 26.11 -29.42
N THR A 289 10.36 24.88 -29.79
CA THR A 289 9.48 23.71 -29.61
C THR A 289 9.15 23.48 -28.13
N LEU A 290 10.13 23.64 -27.24
CA LEU A 290 9.91 23.47 -25.80
C LEU A 290 8.95 24.53 -25.21
N ASP A 291 9.05 25.78 -25.68
CA ASP A 291 8.17 26.86 -25.25
C ASP A 291 6.74 26.67 -25.82
N ASP A 292 6.60 26.16 -27.06
CA ASP A 292 5.31 25.78 -27.66
C ASP A 292 4.62 24.66 -26.85
N LEU A 293 5.36 23.59 -26.50
CA LEU A 293 4.85 22.49 -25.67
C LEU A 293 4.37 22.99 -24.29
N ARG A 294 5.12 23.93 -23.69
CA ARG A 294 4.72 24.56 -22.42
C ARG A 294 3.45 25.39 -22.59
N GLN A 295 3.29 26.09 -23.70
CA GLN A 295 2.07 26.87 -23.98
C GLN A 295 0.86 25.94 -24.16
N ASP A 296 1.01 24.82 -24.87
CA ASP A 296 -0.03 23.80 -25.02
C ASP A 296 -0.40 23.18 -23.66
N ALA A 297 0.60 22.93 -22.81
CA ALA A 297 0.36 22.42 -21.46
C ALA A 297 -0.40 23.42 -20.58
N ALA A 298 -0.09 24.72 -20.69
CA ALA A 298 -0.86 25.78 -20.04
C ALA A 298 -2.30 25.85 -20.57
N ALA A 299 -2.53 25.57 -21.85
CA ALA A 299 -3.88 25.50 -22.42
C ALA A 299 -4.68 24.30 -21.87
N LEU A 300 -4.03 23.16 -21.58
CA LEU A 300 -4.68 22.04 -20.87
C LEU A 300 -5.09 22.44 -19.45
N SER A 301 -4.19 23.07 -18.69
CA SER A 301 -4.50 23.58 -17.35
C SER A 301 -5.66 24.57 -17.37
N GLU A 302 -5.65 25.51 -18.30
CA GLU A 302 -6.73 26.48 -18.49
C GLU A 302 -8.06 25.80 -18.85
N ALA A 303 -8.03 24.74 -19.66
CA ALA A 303 -9.24 23.99 -20.01
C ALA A 303 -9.84 23.29 -18.78
N VAL A 304 -9.00 22.68 -17.95
CA VAL A 304 -9.41 22.01 -16.71
C VAL A 304 -9.93 23.04 -15.70
N LEU A 305 -9.14 24.07 -15.42
CA LEU A 305 -9.41 25.03 -14.34
C LEU A 305 -10.61 25.94 -14.65
N ASN A 306 -10.74 26.41 -15.90
CA ASN A 306 -11.66 27.52 -16.23
C ASN A 306 -12.70 27.18 -17.30
N LYS A 307 -12.61 26.01 -17.96
CA LYS A 307 -13.53 25.62 -19.06
C LYS A 307 -14.29 24.32 -18.81
N GLY A 308 -14.18 23.76 -17.60
CA GLY A 308 -14.89 22.56 -17.19
C GLY A 308 -14.41 21.28 -17.87
N ALA A 309 -13.20 21.25 -18.43
CA ALA A 309 -12.62 20.02 -18.96
C ALA A 309 -12.24 19.06 -17.83
N LEU A 310 -12.32 17.76 -18.11
CA LEU A 310 -11.73 16.74 -17.26
C LEU A 310 -10.22 16.71 -17.44
N ILE A 311 -9.50 16.20 -16.44
CA ILE A 311 -8.07 15.91 -16.56
C ILE A 311 -7.89 14.90 -17.70
N ASP A 312 -7.08 15.30 -18.68
CA ASP A 312 -6.70 14.49 -19.85
C ASP A 312 -5.25 14.04 -19.69
N ARG A 313 -5.10 12.91 -19.01
CA ARG A 313 -3.80 12.31 -18.72
C ARG A 313 -3.00 11.98 -19.98
N ASP A 314 -3.67 11.55 -21.06
CA ASP A 314 -3.01 11.17 -22.31
C ASP A 314 -2.45 12.39 -23.03
N ALA A 315 -3.21 13.48 -23.07
CA ALA A 315 -2.74 14.74 -23.63
C ALA A 315 -1.56 15.30 -22.82
N VAL A 316 -1.64 15.23 -21.48
CA VAL A 316 -0.52 15.64 -20.63
C VAL A 316 0.73 14.80 -20.88
N TRP A 317 0.59 13.47 -20.91
CA TRP A 317 1.72 12.59 -21.15
C TRP A 317 2.36 12.83 -22.52
N GLU A 318 1.56 13.04 -23.56
CA GLU A 318 2.07 13.36 -24.90
C GLU A 318 2.98 14.60 -24.90
N LEU A 319 2.54 15.69 -24.25
CA LEU A 319 3.33 16.92 -24.15
C LEU A 319 4.59 16.70 -23.31
N LYS A 320 4.46 16.07 -22.14
CA LYS A 320 5.61 15.81 -21.25
C LYS A 320 6.64 14.91 -21.92
N ARG A 321 6.20 13.85 -22.61
CA ARG A 321 7.07 12.92 -23.35
C ARG A 321 7.90 13.66 -24.41
N GLN A 322 7.27 14.50 -25.24
CA GLN A 322 7.98 15.29 -26.26
C GLN A 322 9.02 16.24 -25.63
N ALA A 323 8.66 16.91 -24.53
CA ALA A 323 9.60 17.78 -23.83
C ALA A 323 10.76 16.99 -23.21
N LEU A 324 10.48 15.82 -22.61
CA LEU A 324 11.48 14.95 -22.01
C LEU A 324 12.43 14.34 -23.05
N GLU A 325 11.97 14.09 -24.28
CA GLU A 325 12.81 13.69 -25.41
C GLU A 325 13.80 14.80 -25.78
N LEU A 326 13.36 16.06 -25.87
CA LEU A 326 14.26 17.20 -26.10
C LEU A 326 15.29 17.38 -24.95
N ILE A 327 14.85 17.16 -23.71
CA ILE A 327 15.73 17.21 -22.53
C ILE A 327 16.73 16.05 -22.55
N ALA A 328 16.34 14.88 -23.07
CA ALA A 328 17.21 13.72 -23.15
C ALA A 328 18.40 13.95 -24.08
N GLU A 329 18.27 14.79 -25.11
CA GLU A 329 19.37 15.17 -26.02
C GLU A 329 20.47 16.00 -25.34
N VAL A 330 20.16 16.63 -24.20
CA VAL A 330 21.14 17.40 -23.43
C VAL A 330 22.11 16.43 -22.74
N PRO A 331 23.43 16.54 -22.98
CA PRO A 331 24.42 15.69 -22.32
C PRO A 331 24.40 15.90 -20.81
N LEU A 332 24.40 14.80 -20.05
CA LEU A 332 24.52 14.85 -18.60
C LEU A 332 25.90 15.39 -18.19
N THR A 333 25.92 16.23 -17.16
CA THR A 333 27.18 16.63 -16.51
C THR A 333 27.86 15.41 -15.84
N PRO A 334 29.17 15.45 -15.54
CA PRO A 334 29.86 14.29 -14.95
C PRO A 334 29.20 13.74 -13.68
N GLY A 335 28.74 14.60 -12.77
CA GLY A 335 28.06 14.18 -11.54
C GLY A 335 26.67 13.57 -11.80
N ARG A 336 25.90 14.16 -12.72
CA ARG A 336 24.60 13.61 -13.14
C ARG A 336 24.76 12.27 -13.84
N ARG A 337 25.80 12.12 -14.67
CA ARG A 337 26.13 10.86 -15.34
C ARG A 337 26.45 9.77 -14.32
N ALA A 338 27.28 10.06 -13.32
CA ALA A 338 27.59 9.13 -12.24
C ALA A 338 26.33 8.71 -11.47
N ALA A 339 25.50 9.66 -11.04
CA ALA A 339 24.24 9.36 -10.33
C ALA A 339 23.28 8.50 -11.18
N TYR A 340 23.21 8.73 -12.49
CA TYR A 340 22.42 7.88 -13.38
C TYR A 340 23.03 6.47 -13.51
N CYS A 341 24.36 6.33 -13.57
CA CYS A 341 25.01 5.01 -13.57
C CYS A 341 24.76 4.25 -12.25
N ASP A 342 24.81 4.94 -11.11
CA ASP A 342 24.54 4.34 -9.81
C ASP A 342 23.09 3.83 -9.74
N PHE A 343 22.13 4.62 -10.23
CA PHE A 343 20.73 4.20 -10.33
C PHE A 343 20.54 2.97 -11.23
N LEU A 344 21.21 2.93 -12.39
CA LEU A 344 21.17 1.77 -13.28
C LEU A 344 21.71 0.50 -12.58
N ALA A 345 22.83 0.61 -11.88
CA ALA A 345 23.43 -0.50 -11.16
C ALA A 345 22.54 -0.98 -10.00
N GLU A 346 21.95 -0.06 -9.25
CA GLU A 346 21.05 -0.36 -8.12
C GLU A 346 19.76 -1.06 -8.57
N GLN A 347 19.15 -0.60 -9.67
CA GLN A 347 17.89 -1.16 -10.14
C GLN A 347 18.03 -2.45 -10.95
N GLY A 348 19.15 -2.59 -11.67
CA GLY A 348 19.54 -3.80 -12.40
C GLY A 348 18.49 -4.31 -13.40
N GLN A 349 18.41 -5.64 -13.52
CA GLN A 349 17.58 -6.33 -14.52
C GLN A 349 16.11 -5.89 -14.53
N ALA A 350 15.55 -5.55 -13.37
CA ALA A 350 14.14 -5.18 -13.31
C ALA A 350 13.85 -3.85 -14.02
N LEU A 351 14.77 -2.88 -13.93
CA LEU A 351 14.65 -1.63 -14.67
C LEU A 351 14.87 -1.87 -16.16
N GLU A 352 15.85 -2.69 -16.50
CA GLU A 352 16.09 -3.08 -17.90
C GLU A 352 14.89 -3.78 -18.53
N ASP A 353 14.20 -4.65 -17.80
CA ASP A 353 12.99 -5.34 -18.27
C ASP A 353 11.82 -4.36 -18.40
N HIS A 354 11.62 -3.48 -17.42
CA HIS A 354 10.60 -2.42 -17.49
C HIS A 354 10.81 -1.48 -18.68
N ALA A 355 12.02 -0.96 -18.85
CA ALA A 355 12.37 -0.04 -19.93
C ALA A 355 12.28 -0.68 -21.31
N LEU A 356 12.66 -1.96 -21.42
CA LEU A 356 12.49 -2.72 -22.67
C LEU A 356 11.01 -2.97 -22.98
N TRP A 357 10.21 -3.31 -21.98
CA TRP A 357 8.76 -3.44 -22.17
C TRP A 357 8.16 -2.13 -22.68
N CYS A 358 8.52 -0.98 -22.09
CA CYS A 358 8.05 0.33 -22.54
C CYS A 358 8.43 0.60 -24.01
N ALA A 359 9.68 0.35 -24.39
CA ALA A 359 10.15 0.52 -25.76
C ALA A 359 9.44 -0.41 -26.76
N LEU A 360 9.17 -1.65 -26.38
CA LEU A 360 8.41 -2.61 -27.19
C LEU A 360 6.94 -2.23 -27.30
N ALA A 361 6.34 -1.72 -26.23
CA ALA A 361 4.95 -1.29 -26.19
C ALA A 361 4.68 -0.09 -27.11
N GLU A 362 5.65 0.80 -27.31
CA GLU A 362 5.55 1.89 -28.29
C GLU A 362 5.47 1.37 -29.74
N VAL A 363 6.11 0.23 -30.04
CA VAL A 363 6.15 -0.36 -31.38
C VAL A 363 4.95 -1.26 -31.65
N HIS A 364 4.58 -2.08 -30.67
CA HIS A 364 3.62 -3.17 -30.84
C HIS A 364 2.29 -2.95 -30.10
N GLY A 365 2.14 -1.85 -29.37
CA GLY A 365 1.06 -1.63 -28.43
C GLY A 365 1.32 -2.29 -27.07
N PRO A 366 0.54 -1.95 -26.03
CA PRO A 366 0.80 -2.39 -24.65
C PRO A 366 0.57 -3.88 -24.41
N ASP A 367 -0.21 -4.56 -25.25
CA ASP A 367 -0.57 -5.95 -25.03
C ASP A 367 0.51 -6.92 -25.51
N TRP A 368 1.41 -7.31 -24.60
CA TRP A 368 2.51 -8.20 -24.93
C TRP A 368 2.08 -9.58 -25.42
N HIS A 369 0.87 -10.04 -25.11
CA HIS A 369 0.33 -11.30 -25.63
C HIS A 369 0.14 -11.24 -27.16
N SER A 370 -0.05 -10.04 -27.72
CA SER A 370 -0.23 -9.81 -29.15
C SER A 370 1.09 -9.60 -29.90
N TRP A 371 2.22 -9.44 -29.19
CA TRP A 371 3.53 -9.20 -29.80
C TRP A 371 4.00 -10.41 -30.64
N PRO A 372 4.96 -10.21 -31.56
CA PRO A 372 5.65 -11.33 -32.21
C PRO A 372 6.14 -12.36 -31.20
N GLU A 373 5.97 -13.65 -31.50
CA GLU A 373 6.31 -14.76 -30.59
C GLU A 373 7.69 -14.63 -29.93
N PRO A 374 8.78 -14.24 -30.64
CA PRO A 374 10.09 -14.09 -30.01
C PRO A 374 10.17 -12.97 -28.96
N LEU A 375 9.22 -12.03 -28.91
CA LEU A 375 9.24 -10.89 -27.98
C LEU A 375 8.36 -11.12 -26.75
N ARG A 376 7.55 -12.19 -26.74
CA ARG A 376 6.65 -12.49 -25.62
C ARG A 376 7.39 -12.98 -24.38
N ASP A 377 8.52 -13.66 -24.54
CA ASP A 377 9.37 -14.08 -23.43
C ASP A 377 10.49 -13.04 -23.20
N PRO A 378 10.55 -12.41 -22.02
CA PRO A 378 11.59 -11.41 -21.70
C PRO A 378 13.02 -11.95 -21.76
N ARG A 379 13.19 -13.28 -21.68
CA ARG A 379 14.49 -13.97 -21.66
C ARG A 379 14.83 -14.66 -22.97
N SER A 380 14.04 -14.45 -24.02
CA SER A 380 14.29 -15.04 -25.33
C SER A 380 15.49 -14.37 -26.05
N PRO A 381 16.14 -15.07 -27.01
CA PRO A 381 17.11 -14.44 -27.90
C PRO A 381 16.54 -13.31 -28.76
N GLY A 382 15.24 -13.38 -29.10
CA GLY A 382 14.54 -12.35 -29.86
C GLY A 382 14.44 -11.05 -29.06
N THR A 383 14.07 -11.15 -27.79
CA THR A 383 14.02 -10.01 -26.85
C THR A 383 15.41 -9.42 -26.61
N ALA A 384 16.43 -10.27 -26.44
CA ALA A 384 17.81 -9.80 -26.30
C ALA A 384 18.29 -9.01 -27.54
N ARG A 385 17.90 -9.44 -28.74
CA ARG A 385 18.18 -8.71 -29.98
C ARG A 385 17.41 -7.39 -30.05
N ALA A 386 16.11 -7.40 -29.74
CA ALA A 386 15.30 -6.18 -29.70
C ALA A 386 15.86 -5.15 -28.71
N ARG A 387 16.38 -5.59 -27.56
CA ARG A 387 17.08 -4.73 -26.59
C ARG A 387 18.25 -3.97 -27.22
N ALA A 388 19.07 -4.66 -28.02
CA ALA A 388 20.20 -4.04 -28.71
C ALA A 388 19.75 -3.10 -29.84
N GLU A 389 18.69 -3.47 -30.57
CA GLU A 389 18.12 -2.65 -31.65
C GLU A 389 17.41 -1.39 -31.13
N LEU A 390 16.83 -1.43 -29.93
CA LEU A 390 16.09 -0.35 -29.29
C LEU A 390 16.88 0.36 -28.17
N LEU A 391 18.21 0.25 -28.15
CA LEU A 391 19.05 0.69 -27.02
C LEU A 391 18.77 2.14 -26.58
N ASP A 392 18.69 3.07 -27.53
CA ASP A 392 18.43 4.49 -27.23
C ASP A 392 17.03 4.71 -26.63
N ARG A 393 16.06 3.86 -27.03
CA ARG A 393 14.71 3.95 -26.50
C ARG A 393 14.60 3.35 -25.10
N VAL A 394 15.29 2.23 -24.87
CA VAL A 394 15.45 1.63 -23.54
C VAL A 394 16.15 2.62 -22.59
N ASP A 395 17.24 3.27 -23.02
CA ASP A 395 17.95 4.25 -22.17
C ASP A 395 17.07 5.45 -21.82
N LEU A 396 16.21 5.93 -22.72
CA LEU A 396 15.24 6.97 -22.34
C LEU A 396 14.34 6.48 -21.22
N HIS A 397 13.72 5.31 -21.33
CA HIS A 397 12.81 4.81 -20.30
C HIS A 397 13.52 4.58 -18.96
N CYS A 398 14.78 4.12 -18.99
CA CYS A 398 15.63 4.08 -17.81
C CYS A 398 15.86 5.48 -17.21
N ARG A 399 16.17 6.48 -18.05
CA ARG A 399 16.35 7.87 -17.63
C ARG A 399 15.07 8.48 -17.07
N LEU A 400 13.91 8.15 -17.64
CA LEU A 400 12.61 8.60 -17.14
C LEU A 400 12.35 8.05 -15.73
N ALA A 401 12.55 6.75 -15.51
CA ALA A 401 12.42 6.15 -14.18
C ALA A 401 13.37 6.82 -13.16
N TRP A 402 14.62 7.10 -13.56
CA TRP A 402 15.60 7.80 -12.72
C TRP A 402 15.18 9.22 -12.36
N LEU A 403 14.70 10.00 -13.34
CA LEU A 403 14.24 11.36 -13.12
C LEU A 403 13.03 11.37 -12.17
N THR A 404 12.09 10.45 -12.36
CA THR A 404 10.89 10.36 -11.51
C THR A 404 11.26 9.96 -10.08
N ALA A 405 12.14 8.98 -9.90
CA ALA A 405 12.67 8.62 -8.59
C ALA A 405 13.41 9.78 -7.92
N THR A 406 14.16 10.58 -8.69
CA THR A 406 14.84 11.78 -8.17
C THR A 406 13.84 12.81 -7.62
N GLN A 407 12.78 13.11 -8.38
CA GLN A 407 11.76 14.08 -7.94
C GLN A 407 10.89 13.54 -6.79
N LEU A 408 10.68 12.23 -6.70
CA LEU A 408 10.07 11.60 -5.53
C LEU A 408 10.93 11.79 -4.28
N ALA A 409 12.23 11.59 -4.41
CA ALA A 409 13.17 11.85 -3.33
C ALA A 409 13.22 13.34 -2.96
N ASP A 410 13.09 14.25 -3.93
CA ASP A 410 12.95 15.70 -3.66
C ASP A 410 11.69 16.02 -2.88
N ALA A 411 10.54 15.42 -3.21
CA ALA A 411 9.29 15.62 -2.48
C ALA A 411 9.37 15.12 -1.02
N GLN A 412 9.99 13.96 -0.79
CA GLN A 412 10.26 13.46 0.56
C GLN A 412 11.19 14.41 1.34
N ARG A 413 12.29 14.86 0.73
CA ARG A 413 13.19 15.85 1.36
C ARG A 413 12.47 17.15 1.69
N ALA A 414 11.62 17.65 0.79
CA ALA A 414 10.84 18.87 1.02
C ALA A 414 9.90 18.73 2.23
N ALA A 415 9.32 17.54 2.42
CA ALA A 415 8.50 17.21 3.59
C ALA A 415 9.32 17.19 4.89
N GLU A 416 10.47 16.49 4.88
CA GLU A 416 11.39 16.41 6.03
C GLU A 416 11.93 17.79 6.43
N ASP A 417 12.40 18.59 5.46
CA ASP A 417 12.90 19.95 5.66
C ASP A 417 11.82 20.92 6.18
N ALA A 418 10.54 20.59 5.94
CA ALA A 418 9.39 21.31 6.45
C ALA A 418 8.98 20.89 7.87
N GLY A 419 9.65 19.89 8.44
CA GLY A 419 9.40 19.40 9.79
C GLY A 419 8.36 18.29 9.88
N MET A 420 8.03 17.63 8.76
CA MET A 420 7.13 16.47 8.78
C MET A 420 7.80 15.27 9.45
N GLU A 421 7.22 14.76 10.54
CA GLU A 421 7.75 13.61 11.28
C GLU A 421 7.68 12.29 10.49
N ILE A 422 6.71 12.19 9.56
CA ILE A 422 6.56 11.05 8.66
C ILE A 422 6.99 11.47 7.26
N GLY A 423 6.38 12.51 6.69
CA GLY A 423 6.66 12.97 5.33
C GLY A 423 5.66 12.41 4.32
N ILE A 424 6.14 11.95 3.16
CA ILE A 424 5.28 11.43 2.10
C ILE A 424 4.83 10.00 2.43
N VAL A 425 3.52 9.77 2.36
CA VAL A 425 2.91 8.43 2.48
C VAL A 425 2.53 7.95 1.09
N HIS A 426 3.26 6.95 0.60
CA HIS A 426 2.97 6.28 -0.67
C HIS A 426 1.84 5.27 -0.50
N ASP A 427 1.12 5.01 -1.59
CA ASP A 427 0.04 4.02 -1.61
C ASP A 427 0.38 2.87 -2.59
N LEU A 428 0.36 1.65 -2.08
CA LEU A 428 0.65 0.44 -2.83
C LEU A 428 -0.65 -0.22 -3.30
N ALA A 429 -0.88 -0.22 -4.61
CA ALA A 429 -1.99 -0.93 -5.23
C ALA A 429 -1.87 -2.47 -5.07
N VAL A 430 -3.02 -3.15 -5.05
CA VAL A 430 -3.13 -4.61 -4.92
C VAL A 430 -2.34 -5.40 -5.97
N GLY A 431 -2.34 -4.93 -7.20
CA GLY A 431 -1.85 -5.71 -8.34
C GLY A 431 -1.49 -4.85 -9.54
N VAL A 432 -1.32 -5.50 -10.68
CA VAL A 432 -0.88 -4.90 -11.95
C VAL A 432 -1.84 -5.28 -13.06
N HIS A 433 -1.81 -4.55 -14.16
CA HIS A 433 -2.54 -4.88 -15.38
C HIS A 433 -2.03 -6.21 -15.97
N PRO A 434 -2.89 -7.10 -16.50
CA PRO A 434 -2.49 -8.40 -17.04
C PRO A 434 -1.50 -8.31 -18.20
N ALA A 435 -1.54 -7.21 -18.95
CA ALA A 435 -0.61 -6.90 -20.04
C ALA A 435 0.55 -5.96 -19.63
N GLY A 436 0.73 -5.65 -18.35
CA GLY A 436 1.74 -4.70 -17.88
C GLY A 436 3.19 -5.21 -17.99
N ALA A 437 4.13 -4.32 -17.68
CA ALA A 437 5.56 -4.60 -17.63
C ALA A 437 5.90 -5.68 -16.60
N ASP A 438 5.25 -5.64 -15.42
CA ASP A 438 5.52 -6.62 -14.37
C ASP A 438 5.09 -8.02 -14.78
N THR A 439 3.94 -8.17 -15.45
CA THR A 439 3.44 -9.48 -15.90
C THR A 439 4.23 -10.02 -17.08
N TRP A 440 4.78 -9.15 -17.94
CA TRP A 440 5.70 -9.56 -18.99
C TRP A 440 7.06 -9.98 -18.43
N ALA A 441 7.63 -9.20 -17.51
CA ALA A 441 8.97 -9.43 -16.96
C ALA A 441 9.02 -10.62 -15.98
N GLN A 442 7.92 -10.90 -15.28
CA GLN A 442 7.83 -11.89 -14.19
C GLN A 442 6.72 -12.91 -14.42
N GLN A 443 6.53 -13.39 -15.66
CA GLN A 443 5.44 -14.30 -16.06
C GLN A 443 5.21 -15.45 -15.07
N ASP A 444 6.29 -16.14 -14.66
CA ASP A 444 6.19 -17.28 -13.74
C ASP A 444 5.64 -16.93 -12.35
N ALA A 445 5.76 -15.67 -11.92
CA ALA A 445 5.31 -15.21 -10.61
C ALA A 445 3.80 -14.94 -10.56
N PHE A 446 3.11 -14.88 -11.70
CA PHE A 446 1.68 -14.59 -11.79
C PHE A 446 0.88 -15.83 -12.19
N ALA A 447 -0.35 -15.94 -11.67
CA ALA A 447 -1.31 -16.95 -12.09
C ALA A 447 -2.16 -16.39 -13.23
N HIS A 448 -1.74 -16.66 -14.47
CA HIS A 448 -2.49 -16.26 -15.67
C HIS A 448 -3.84 -17.00 -15.77
N GLY A 449 -4.85 -16.37 -16.37
CA GLY A 449 -6.22 -16.92 -16.45
C GLY A 449 -7.03 -16.73 -15.16
N MET A 450 -6.49 -15.96 -14.20
CA MET A 450 -7.13 -15.62 -12.94
C MET A 450 -7.10 -14.11 -12.74
N SER A 451 -8.13 -13.60 -12.09
CA SER A 451 -8.24 -12.22 -11.67
C SER A 451 -8.48 -12.11 -10.17
N VAL A 452 -7.88 -11.12 -9.54
CA VAL A 452 -8.15 -10.74 -8.15
C VAL A 452 -9.46 -9.95 -8.09
N GLY A 453 -10.23 -10.19 -7.04
CA GLY A 453 -11.45 -9.44 -6.79
C GLY A 453 -11.86 -9.44 -5.32
N ALA A 454 -13.16 -9.32 -5.11
CA ALA A 454 -13.78 -9.49 -3.80
C ALA A 454 -15.07 -10.32 -3.95
N PRO A 455 -15.40 -11.18 -2.96
CA PRO A 455 -16.68 -11.87 -2.96
C PRO A 455 -17.83 -10.87 -2.82
N PRO A 456 -19.08 -11.28 -3.12
CA PRO A 456 -20.26 -10.51 -2.76
C PRO A 456 -20.28 -10.11 -1.28
N ASP A 457 -20.55 -8.83 -1.02
CA ASP A 457 -20.66 -8.28 0.33
C ASP A 457 -21.86 -7.30 0.46
N ALA A 458 -22.00 -6.66 1.62
CA ALA A 458 -23.09 -5.74 1.91
C ALA A 458 -23.07 -4.45 1.05
N PHE A 459 -21.91 -4.04 0.54
CA PHE A 459 -21.75 -2.82 -0.26
C PHE A 459 -21.87 -3.11 -1.77
N ASN A 460 -21.37 -4.27 -2.20
CA ASN A 460 -21.45 -4.75 -3.57
C ASN A 460 -21.94 -6.20 -3.62
N ALA A 461 -23.26 -6.35 -3.74
CA ALA A 461 -23.94 -7.64 -3.78
C ALA A 461 -23.55 -8.52 -5.00
N ARG A 462 -22.86 -7.97 -6.01
CA ARG A 462 -22.36 -8.74 -7.16
C ARG A 462 -20.91 -9.22 -6.99
N GLY A 463 -20.24 -8.81 -5.90
CA GLY A 463 -18.80 -8.93 -5.77
C GLY A 463 -18.07 -8.01 -6.75
N GLN A 464 -16.76 -8.14 -6.80
CA GLN A 464 -15.90 -7.31 -7.64
C GLN A 464 -14.87 -8.17 -8.36
N ASP A 465 -14.61 -7.84 -9.62
CA ASP A 465 -13.46 -8.33 -10.38
C ASP A 465 -12.62 -7.11 -10.73
N TRP A 466 -11.37 -7.07 -10.26
CA TRP A 466 -10.48 -5.94 -10.46
C TRP A 466 -9.62 -6.06 -11.73
N GLY A 467 -9.67 -7.21 -12.40
CA GLY A 467 -8.92 -7.48 -13.63
C GLY A 467 -7.41 -7.46 -13.42
N LEU A 468 -6.93 -8.05 -12.31
CA LEU A 468 -5.51 -8.07 -11.90
C LEU A 468 -5.06 -9.53 -11.70
N PRO A 469 -4.02 -10.05 -12.37
CA PRO A 469 -3.56 -11.40 -12.11
C PRO A 469 -2.91 -11.48 -10.72
N PRO A 470 -3.25 -12.49 -9.92
CA PRO A 470 -2.64 -12.68 -8.61
C PRO A 470 -1.22 -13.25 -8.72
N TRP A 471 -0.39 -12.97 -7.73
CA TRP A 471 0.86 -13.70 -7.57
C TRP A 471 0.61 -15.16 -7.17
N ARG A 472 1.48 -16.04 -7.68
CA ARG A 472 1.56 -17.44 -7.29
C ARG A 472 2.26 -17.61 -5.93
N PRO A 473 1.58 -18.08 -4.87
CA PRO A 473 2.19 -18.24 -3.55
C PRO A 473 3.40 -19.17 -3.56
N ASP A 474 3.35 -20.25 -4.36
CA ASP A 474 4.40 -21.25 -4.47
C ASP A 474 5.67 -20.69 -5.13
N VAL A 475 5.52 -19.83 -6.14
CA VAL A 475 6.65 -19.17 -6.83
C VAL A 475 7.25 -18.07 -5.95
N LEU A 476 6.42 -17.27 -5.27
CA LEU A 476 6.92 -16.28 -4.30
C LEU A 476 7.77 -16.94 -3.23
N ALA A 477 7.30 -18.03 -2.62
CA ALA A 477 8.06 -18.76 -1.61
C ALA A 477 9.35 -19.38 -2.19
N ALA A 478 9.28 -19.99 -3.37
CA ALA A 478 10.44 -20.62 -4.02
C ALA A 478 11.55 -19.63 -4.41
N THR A 479 11.19 -18.37 -4.66
CA THR A 479 12.11 -17.29 -5.03
C THR A 479 12.53 -16.42 -3.84
N GLY A 480 12.17 -16.80 -2.61
CA GLY A 480 12.47 -16.01 -1.42
C GLY A 480 11.81 -14.62 -1.46
N TYR A 481 10.62 -14.53 -2.06
CA TYR A 481 9.81 -13.32 -2.22
C TYR A 481 10.53 -12.20 -2.98
N ALA A 482 11.43 -12.53 -3.92
CA ALA A 482 12.23 -11.55 -4.64
C ALA A 482 11.39 -10.42 -5.29
N ALA A 483 10.26 -10.78 -5.92
CA ALA A 483 9.34 -9.80 -6.52
C ALA A 483 8.75 -8.84 -5.48
N PHE A 484 8.25 -9.36 -4.35
CA PHE A 484 7.66 -8.55 -3.29
C PHE A 484 8.70 -7.68 -2.57
N ARG A 485 9.91 -8.21 -2.32
CA ARG A 485 11.02 -7.46 -1.74
C ARG A 485 11.47 -6.31 -2.63
N GLY A 486 11.64 -6.58 -3.93
CA GLY A 486 12.03 -5.55 -4.90
C GLY A 486 11.00 -4.44 -5.02
N LEU A 487 9.71 -4.80 -4.99
CA LEU A 487 8.59 -3.85 -4.94
C LEU A 487 8.67 -2.94 -3.71
N LEU A 488 8.76 -3.53 -2.51
CA LEU A 488 8.79 -2.77 -1.27
C LEU A 488 10.00 -1.84 -1.19
N ARG A 489 11.20 -2.30 -1.57
CA ARG A 489 12.40 -1.45 -1.59
C ARG A 489 12.24 -0.23 -2.49
N GLY A 490 11.68 -0.40 -3.69
CA GLY A 490 11.45 0.71 -4.62
C GLY A 490 10.52 1.78 -4.05
N LEU A 491 9.41 1.37 -3.43
CA LEU A 491 8.46 2.31 -2.83
C LEU A 491 8.99 2.98 -1.56
N LEU A 492 9.61 2.19 -0.68
CA LEU A 492 10.06 2.67 0.63
C LEU A 492 11.29 3.58 0.54
N ALA A 493 12.08 3.51 -0.55
CA ALA A 493 13.27 4.34 -0.74
C ALA A 493 12.99 5.86 -0.67
N HIS A 494 11.75 6.28 -0.96
CA HIS A 494 11.34 7.68 -0.98
C HIS A 494 10.04 7.91 -0.19
N ALA A 495 9.81 7.11 0.86
CA ALA A 495 8.59 7.13 1.66
C ALA A 495 8.86 7.28 3.15
N GLY A 496 8.16 8.23 3.76
CA GLY A 496 7.99 8.30 5.21
C GLY A 496 7.09 7.20 5.77
N ALA A 497 6.08 6.83 4.99
CA ALA A 497 5.23 5.69 5.28
C ALA A 497 4.69 5.03 4.00
N LEU A 498 4.25 3.79 4.13
CA LEU A 498 3.60 3.04 3.06
C LEU A 498 2.19 2.64 3.51
N ARG A 499 1.17 3.08 2.77
CA ARG A 499 -0.16 2.48 2.79
C ARG A 499 -0.16 1.25 1.88
N ILE A 500 -0.63 0.11 2.39
CA ILE A 500 -0.87 -1.09 1.61
C ILE A 500 -2.37 -1.22 1.40
N ASP A 501 -2.79 -1.07 0.15
CA ASP A 501 -4.17 -1.30 -0.26
C ASP A 501 -4.55 -2.77 -0.11
N HIS A 502 -5.74 -3.05 0.44
CA HIS A 502 -6.22 -4.39 0.72
C HIS A 502 -5.17 -5.26 1.42
N VAL A 503 -4.74 -4.86 2.62
CA VAL A 503 -3.63 -5.53 3.34
C VAL A 503 -3.91 -7.01 3.62
N MET A 504 -5.19 -7.41 3.61
CA MET A 504 -5.63 -8.81 3.65
C MET A 504 -5.00 -9.66 2.55
N GLY A 505 -4.58 -9.05 1.43
CA GLY A 505 -3.86 -9.70 0.34
C GLY A 505 -2.52 -10.32 0.74
N LEU A 506 -1.95 -9.95 1.90
CA LEU A 506 -0.80 -10.63 2.49
C LEU A 506 -1.16 -11.99 3.12
N PHE A 507 -2.45 -12.24 3.35
CA PHE A 507 -2.99 -13.45 3.99
C PHE A 507 -3.76 -14.33 3.02
N ARG A 508 -4.63 -13.72 2.20
CA ARG A 508 -5.40 -14.41 1.18
C ARG A 508 -5.93 -13.42 0.15
N LEU A 509 -6.17 -13.89 -1.06
CA LEU A 509 -6.83 -13.12 -2.12
C LEU A 509 -7.99 -13.91 -2.70
N TRP A 510 -9.05 -13.20 -3.07
CA TRP A 510 -10.18 -13.78 -3.81
C TRP A 510 -9.83 -13.89 -5.28
N TRP A 511 -9.70 -15.12 -5.78
CA TRP A 511 -9.36 -15.42 -7.17
C TRP A 511 -10.62 -15.78 -7.94
N VAL A 512 -10.83 -15.10 -9.06
CA VAL A 512 -11.92 -15.31 -10.01
C VAL A 512 -11.31 -15.85 -11.30
N PRO A 513 -11.71 -17.04 -11.78
CA PRO A 513 -11.29 -17.50 -13.11
C PRO A 513 -11.76 -16.52 -14.19
N GLU A 514 -10.86 -16.15 -15.12
CA GLU A 514 -11.18 -15.20 -16.18
C GLU A 514 -12.44 -15.60 -16.97
N GLY A 515 -13.30 -14.61 -17.26
CA GLY A 515 -14.57 -14.82 -17.95
C GLY A 515 -15.72 -15.36 -17.08
N ARG A 516 -15.49 -15.60 -15.78
CA ARG A 516 -16.54 -15.97 -14.81
C ARG A 516 -16.95 -14.77 -13.94
N PRO A 517 -18.17 -14.74 -13.39
CA PRO A 517 -18.58 -13.68 -12.47
C PRO A 517 -17.82 -13.74 -11.13
N PRO A 518 -17.70 -12.63 -10.38
CA PRO A 518 -17.02 -12.61 -9.08
C PRO A 518 -17.59 -13.59 -8.04
N THR A 519 -18.87 -13.96 -8.18
CA THR A 519 -19.55 -14.98 -7.36
C THR A 519 -18.92 -16.36 -7.46
N ASP A 520 -18.20 -16.63 -8.55
CA ASP A 520 -17.62 -17.93 -8.87
C ASP A 520 -16.13 -17.99 -8.52
N GLY A 521 -15.65 -17.08 -7.67
CA GLY A 521 -14.29 -17.09 -7.15
C GLY A 521 -14.09 -17.94 -5.90
N THR A 522 -12.86 -17.97 -5.39
CA THR A 522 -12.51 -18.54 -4.09
C THR A 522 -11.29 -17.88 -3.48
N TYR A 523 -11.11 -18.00 -2.16
CA TYR A 523 -9.91 -17.54 -1.49
C TYR A 523 -8.73 -18.49 -1.74
N VAL A 524 -7.58 -17.90 -2.07
CA VAL A 524 -6.27 -18.57 -2.10
C VAL A 524 -5.39 -17.96 -1.02
N ALA A 525 -4.91 -18.79 -0.11
CA ALA A 525 -4.05 -18.39 0.99
C ALA A 525 -2.64 -18.01 0.52
N GLN A 526 -2.07 -17.02 1.20
CA GLN A 526 -0.68 -16.60 1.10
C GLN A 526 0.07 -17.02 2.37
N ASP A 527 1.40 -17.07 2.30
CA ASP A 527 2.23 -17.24 3.48
C ASP A 527 2.39 -15.90 4.20
N ALA A 528 1.37 -15.57 5.01
CA ALA A 528 1.30 -14.31 5.73
C ALA A 528 2.50 -14.08 6.65
N GLU A 529 3.04 -15.15 7.24
CA GLU A 529 4.17 -15.05 8.15
C GLU A 529 5.42 -14.56 7.41
N ALA A 530 5.72 -15.16 6.25
CA ALA A 530 6.84 -14.74 5.41
C ALA A 530 6.62 -13.35 4.79
N MET A 531 5.41 -13.06 4.29
CA MET A 531 5.10 -11.76 3.69
C MET A 531 5.18 -10.63 4.74
N LEU A 532 4.67 -10.83 5.95
CA LEU A 532 4.81 -9.86 7.04
C LEU A 532 6.28 -9.69 7.45
N ALA A 533 7.07 -10.77 7.50
CA ALA A 533 8.50 -10.68 7.82
C ALA A 533 9.28 -9.86 6.80
N VAL A 534 8.99 -10.09 5.52
CA VAL A 534 9.56 -9.29 4.42
C VAL A 534 9.13 -7.82 4.54
N LEU A 535 7.85 -7.55 4.76
CA LEU A 535 7.33 -6.19 4.95
C LEU A 535 8.02 -5.47 6.11
N VAL A 536 8.09 -6.12 7.27
CA VAL A 536 8.70 -5.54 8.47
C VAL A 536 10.18 -5.29 8.26
N LEU A 537 10.89 -6.22 7.62
CA LEU A 537 12.31 -6.08 7.33
C LEU A 537 12.59 -4.89 6.41
N GLU A 538 11.87 -4.77 5.28
CA GLU A 538 12.13 -3.68 4.33
C GLU A 538 11.65 -2.32 4.88
N ALA A 539 10.53 -2.26 5.61
CA ALA A 539 10.09 -1.04 6.29
C ALA A 539 11.08 -0.59 7.38
N HIS A 540 11.63 -1.52 8.15
CA HIS A 540 12.64 -1.21 9.15
C HIS A 540 13.93 -0.66 8.54
N ARG A 541 14.37 -1.20 7.39
CA ARG A 541 15.55 -0.69 6.67
C ARG A 541 15.35 0.75 6.17
N ALA A 542 14.14 1.08 5.75
CA ALA A 542 13.80 2.42 5.28
C ALA A 542 13.45 3.40 6.42
N GLY A 543 13.23 2.91 7.65
CA GLY A 543 12.73 3.74 8.75
C GLY A 543 11.27 4.18 8.58
N SER A 544 10.51 3.52 7.71
CA SER A 544 9.17 3.96 7.32
C SER A 544 8.07 3.30 8.14
N VAL A 545 7.00 4.05 8.40
CA VAL A 545 5.76 3.53 9.00
C VAL A 545 4.97 2.72 7.97
N VAL A 546 4.16 1.75 8.41
CA VAL A 546 3.24 1.02 7.52
C VAL A 546 1.81 1.15 8.01
N VAL A 547 0.91 1.48 7.08
CA VAL A 547 -0.54 1.49 7.26
C VAL A 547 -1.14 0.40 6.38
N GLY A 548 -1.81 -0.58 6.96
CA GLY A 548 -2.62 -1.55 6.22
C GLY A 548 -4.05 -1.03 6.10
N GLU A 549 -4.57 -0.98 4.87
CA GLU A 549 -6.01 -0.82 4.68
C GLU A 549 -6.71 -2.15 5.03
N ASP A 550 -7.44 -2.15 6.15
CA ASP A 550 -8.10 -3.31 6.73
C ASP A 550 -9.63 -3.12 6.85
N LEU A 551 -10.25 -2.66 5.77
CA LEU A 551 -11.69 -2.47 5.62
C LEU A 551 -12.34 -3.68 4.90
N GLY A 552 -13.67 -3.72 4.92
CA GLY A 552 -14.44 -4.81 4.33
C GLY A 552 -14.40 -6.10 5.15
N THR A 553 -14.42 -7.24 4.46
CA THR A 553 -14.50 -8.58 5.08
C THR A 553 -13.13 -9.06 5.53
N VAL A 554 -12.73 -8.66 6.74
CA VAL A 554 -11.44 -9.05 7.34
C VAL A 554 -11.55 -10.39 8.07
N GLU A 555 -10.63 -11.30 7.77
CA GLU A 555 -10.57 -12.61 8.45
C GLU A 555 -10.18 -12.46 9.93
N PRO A 556 -10.79 -13.25 10.85
CA PRO A 556 -10.36 -13.29 12.25
C PRO A 556 -8.85 -13.55 12.38
N GLY A 557 -8.17 -12.80 13.23
CA GLY A 557 -6.73 -12.93 13.46
C GLY A 557 -5.85 -12.02 12.59
N VAL A 558 -6.36 -11.50 11.46
CA VAL A 558 -5.59 -10.61 10.57
C VAL A 558 -5.22 -9.31 11.27
N ARG A 559 -6.17 -8.64 11.91
CA ARG A 559 -5.93 -7.39 12.65
C ARG A 559 -4.95 -7.59 13.79
N GLU A 560 -5.05 -8.70 14.50
CA GLU A 560 -4.15 -9.07 15.58
C GLU A 560 -2.74 -9.33 15.06
N ALA A 561 -2.60 -10.00 13.90
CA ALA A 561 -1.30 -10.23 13.28
C ALA A 561 -0.63 -8.93 12.84
N LEU A 562 -1.38 -8.03 12.19
CA LEU A 562 -0.90 -6.70 11.80
C LEU A 562 -0.47 -5.88 13.03
N ALA A 563 -1.30 -5.82 14.06
CA ALA A 563 -1.03 -5.09 15.30
C ALA A 563 0.19 -5.64 16.06
N ARG A 564 0.40 -6.97 16.06
CA ARG A 564 1.62 -7.59 16.64
C ARG A 564 2.88 -7.10 15.94
N ARG A 565 2.83 -6.89 14.62
CA ARG A 565 3.94 -6.39 13.80
C ARG A 565 4.00 -4.85 13.74
N GLY A 566 3.11 -4.15 14.44
CA GLY A 566 3.07 -2.69 14.48
C GLY A 566 2.51 -2.04 13.21
N VAL A 567 1.92 -2.80 12.30
CA VAL A 567 1.24 -2.23 11.13
C VAL A 567 -0.01 -1.51 11.62
N LEU A 568 -0.11 -0.22 11.32
CA LEU A 568 -1.28 0.58 11.67
C LEU A 568 -2.47 0.16 10.81
N GLY A 569 -3.68 0.11 11.35
CA GLY A 569 -4.88 -0.08 10.53
C GLY A 569 -5.46 1.22 9.98
N THR A 570 -6.60 1.14 9.28
CA THR A 570 -7.33 2.30 8.73
C THR A 570 -8.75 2.43 9.30
N SER A 571 -9.02 3.41 10.16
CA SER A 571 -10.37 3.65 10.72
C SER A 571 -11.08 4.75 9.95
N VAL A 572 -12.26 4.45 9.40
CA VAL A 572 -13.07 5.39 8.63
C VAL A 572 -14.34 5.71 9.43
N LEU A 573 -14.55 6.98 9.75
CA LEU A 573 -15.62 7.44 10.66
C LEU A 573 -16.97 6.79 10.38
N TRP A 574 -17.42 6.79 9.13
CA TRP A 574 -18.75 6.30 8.77
C TRP A 574 -18.97 4.80 9.06
N PHE A 575 -17.90 4.02 9.24
CA PHE A 575 -17.93 2.58 9.50
C PHE A 575 -17.69 2.20 10.97
N GLU A 576 -17.20 3.14 11.79
CA GLU A 576 -16.81 2.90 13.19
C GLU A 576 -18.03 2.90 14.13
N ARG A 577 -18.73 1.76 14.14
CA ARG A 577 -19.94 1.50 14.93
C ARG A 577 -19.76 0.26 15.81
N ASP A 578 -20.54 0.19 16.89
CA ASP A 578 -20.59 -0.95 17.82
C ASP A 578 -21.39 -2.11 17.20
N TRP A 579 -20.82 -2.74 16.15
CA TRP A 579 -21.49 -3.80 15.38
C TRP A 579 -21.78 -5.07 16.19
N ASP A 580 -20.99 -5.35 17.23
CA ASP A 580 -21.23 -6.45 18.17
C ASP A 580 -22.24 -6.08 19.28
N GLY A 581 -22.56 -4.78 19.41
CA GLY A 581 -23.42 -4.21 20.44
C GLY A 581 -24.71 -3.63 19.88
N ASP A 582 -24.91 -2.32 20.08
CA ASP A 582 -26.16 -1.63 19.73
C ASP A 582 -26.17 -1.00 18.32
N GLY A 583 -25.10 -1.20 17.54
CA GLY A 583 -24.95 -0.66 16.19
C GLY A 583 -24.71 0.85 16.12
N ARG A 584 -24.57 1.53 17.26
CA ARG A 584 -24.41 2.99 17.30
C ARG A 584 -22.97 3.42 16.99
N PRO A 585 -22.78 4.69 16.58
CA PRO A 585 -21.44 5.28 16.43
C PRO A 585 -20.58 5.10 17.68
N LEU A 586 -19.33 4.65 17.50
CA LEU A 586 -18.38 4.48 18.60
C LEU A 586 -17.98 5.85 19.18
N ALA A 587 -17.86 5.93 20.51
CA ALA A 587 -17.26 7.08 21.17
C ALA A 587 -15.75 7.18 20.86
N PRO A 588 -15.12 8.37 20.85
CA PRO A 588 -13.72 8.54 20.44
C PRO A 588 -12.75 7.64 21.20
N GLU A 589 -12.94 7.45 22.51
CA GLU A 589 -12.09 6.64 23.37
C GLU A 589 -12.17 5.13 23.08
N LYS A 590 -13.19 4.67 22.36
CA LYS A 590 -13.34 3.27 21.95
C LYS A 590 -12.65 2.96 20.62
N TRP A 591 -12.19 3.97 19.89
CA TRP A 591 -11.48 3.77 18.64
C TRP A 591 -10.11 3.14 18.91
N ARG A 592 -9.63 2.35 17.94
CA ARG A 592 -8.29 1.79 18.02
C ARG A 592 -7.22 2.88 18.02
N ARG A 593 -6.15 2.65 18.79
CA ARG A 593 -5.01 3.56 18.89
C ARG A 593 -4.11 3.49 17.65
N ASP A 594 -3.73 2.29 17.25
CA ASP A 594 -2.73 2.06 16.21
C ASP A 594 -3.39 2.06 14.82
N CYS A 595 -3.84 3.24 14.40
CA CYS A 595 -4.46 3.45 13.10
C CYS A 595 -4.22 4.84 12.50
N LEU A 596 -4.50 4.93 11.20
CA LEU A 596 -4.87 6.14 10.49
C LEU A 596 -6.40 6.33 10.58
N ALA A 597 -6.83 7.35 11.31
CA ALA A 597 -8.24 7.73 11.44
C ALA A 597 -8.61 8.78 10.39
N THR A 598 -9.67 8.54 9.62
CA THR A 598 -10.14 9.39 8.52
C THR A 598 -11.65 9.56 8.59
N ALA A 599 -12.15 10.66 8.03
CA ALA A 599 -13.59 10.82 7.80
C ALA A 599 -14.03 10.02 6.57
N THR A 600 -13.24 10.09 5.50
CA THR A 600 -13.53 9.49 4.20
C THR A 600 -12.26 9.00 3.51
N THR A 601 -12.41 8.31 2.38
CA THR A 601 -11.33 7.86 1.50
C THR A 601 -11.64 8.31 0.07
N HIS A 602 -10.74 8.03 -0.87
CA HIS A 602 -10.94 8.37 -2.28
C HIS A 602 -12.06 7.56 -2.97
N ASP A 603 -12.45 6.41 -2.39
CA ASP A 603 -13.55 5.55 -2.85
C ASP A 603 -14.91 5.91 -2.25
N LEU A 604 -14.91 6.84 -1.29
CA LEU A 604 -16.10 7.25 -0.56
C LEU A 604 -16.51 8.67 -0.94
N PRO A 605 -17.78 9.04 -0.72
CA PRO A 605 -18.21 10.42 -0.83
C PRO A 605 -17.35 11.33 0.05
N SER A 606 -17.09 12.57 -0.38
CA SER A 606 -16.48 13.55 0.51
C SER A 606 -17.32 13.75 1.76
N THR A 607 -16.71 14.26 2.83
CA THR A 607 -17.43 14.50 4.09
C THR A 607 -18.61 15.45 3.85
N ALA A 608 -18.41 16.47 3.00
CA ALA A 608 -19.46 17.38 2.57
C ALA A 608 -20.62 16.64 1.87
N ALA A 609 -20.32 15.77 0.89
CA ALA A 609 -21.33 15.01 0.15
C ALA A 609 -22.08 13.97 1.00
N ARG A 610 -21.42 13.45 2.04
CA ARG A 610 -22.05 12.58 3.04
C ARG A 610 -23.02 13.36 3.90
N LEU A 611 -22.63 14.55 4.37
CA LEU A 611 -23.46 15.41 5.22
C LEU A 611 -24.68 16.00 4.50
N THR A 612 -24.58 16.25 3.18
CA THR A 612 -25.71 16.74 2.37
C THR A 612 -26.59 15.62 1.81
N GLY A 613 -26.11 14.37 1.77
CA GLY A 613 -26.81 13.22 1.18
C GLY A 613 -26.72 13.14 -0.36
N ASP A 614 -26.00 14.07 -1.01
CA ASP A 614 -25.92 14.18 -2.48
C ASP A 614 -25.40 12.88 -3.14
N HIS A 615 -24.58 12.13 -2.42
CA HIS A 615 -23.98 10.89 -2.90
C HIS A 615 -25.01 9.77 -3.17
N VAL A 616 -26.09 9.69 -2.40
CA VAL A 616 -27.14 8.68 -2.61
C VAL A 616 -27.87 8.96 -3.92
N THR A 617 -28.19 10.23 -4.17
CA THR A 617 -28.83 10.64 -5.42
C THR A 617 -27.90 10.43 -6.62
N LEU A 618 -26.60 10.69 -6.47
CA LEU A 618 -25.60 10.38 -7.50
C LEU A 618 -25.60 8.88 -7.85
N ARG A 619 -25.49 8.00 -6.85
CA ARG A 619 -25.54 6.54 -7.05
C ARG A 619 -26.84 6.08 -7.71
N HIS A 620 -27.98 6.67 -7.33
CA HIS A 620 -29.26 6.39 -7.95
C HIS A 620 -29.30 6.76 -9.44
N ARG A 621 -28.85 7.98 -9.79
CA ARG A 621 -28.81 8.43 -11.19
C ARG A 621 -27.95 7.53 -12.08
N LEU A 622 -26.94 6.89 -11.50
CA LEU A 622 -26.05 5.97 -12.20
C LEU A 622 -26.50 4.50 -12.13
N GLY A 623 -27.67 4.22 -11.52
CA GLY A 623 -28.22 2.87 -11.44
C GLY A 623 -27.46 1.92 -10.51
N LEU A 624 -26.76 2.45 -9.51
CA LEU A 624 -25.89 1.69 -8.61
C LEU A 624 -26.56 1.26 -7.30
N LEU A 625 -27.82 1.63 -7.08
CA LEU A 625 -28.57 1.22 -5.90
C LEU A 625 -29.22 -0.15 -6.14
N THR A 626 -29.11 -1.03 -5.15
CA THR A 626 -29.76 -2.36 -5.14
C THR A 626 -31.12 -2.33 -4.45
N ARG A 627 -31.43 -1.26 -3.71
CA ARG A 627 -32.69 -1.00 -3.01
C ARG A 627 -33.38 0.26 -3.53
N PRO A 628 -34.68 0.47 -3.25
CA PRO A 628 -35.40 1.69 -3.60
C PRO A 628 -34.71 2.95 -3.04
N LEU A 629 -34.75 4.04 -3.82
CA LEU A 629 -34.13 5.32 -3.45
C LEU A 629 -34.60 5.84 -2.08
N ASP A 630 -35.90 5.79 -1.80
CA ASP A 630 -36.47 6.31 -0.55
C ASP A 630 -35.96 5.56 0.68
N GLU A 631 -35.70 4.26 0.55
CA GLU A 631 -35.13 3.44 1.62
C GLU A 631 -33.66 3.82 1.88
N GLU A 632 -32.86 3.94 0.81
CA GLU A 632 -31.45 4.35 0.89
C GLU A 632 -31.29 5.77 1.46
N LEU A 633 -32.13 6.71 1.04
CA LEU A 633 -32.15 8.08 1.59
C LEU A 633 -32.52 8.08 3.07
N THR A 634 -33.53 7.30 3.46
CA THR A 634 -33.97 7.23 4.86
C THR A 634 -32.88 6.65 5.75
N GLU A 635 -32.20 5.59 5.30
CA GLU A 635 -31.09 5.00 6.04
C GLU A 635 -29.89 5.94 6.13
N ASP A 636 -29.54 6.63 5.04
CA ASP A 636 -28.45 7.59 5.02
C ASP A 636 -28.67 8.78 5.96
N VAL A 637 -29.87 9.37 5.91
CA VAL A 637 -30.27 10.47 6.80
C VAL A 637 -30.25 10.01 8.26
N THR A 638 -30.76 8.81 8.54
CA THR A 638 -30.77 8.25 9.91
C THR A 638 -29.34 8.04 10.41
N SER A 639 -28.50 7.38 9.60
CA SER A 639 -27.10 7.11 9.94
C SER A 639 -26.29 8.39 10.16
N THR A 640 -26.50 9.41 9.33
CA THR A 640 -25.85 10.73 9.47
C THR A 640 -26.36 11.47 10.70
N ALA A 641 -27.67 11.42 10.99
CA ALA A 641 -28.25 12.05 12.17
C ALA A 641 -27.73 11.44 13.48
N GLU A 642 -27.47 10.13 13.54
CA GLU A 642 -26.85 9.48 14.70
C GLU A 642 -25.44 9.99 14.97
N TRP A 643 -24.62 10.17 13.93
CA TRP A 643 -23.29 10.76 14.05
C TRP A 643 -23.37 12.22 14.52
N LEU A 644 -24.23 13.03 13.91
CA LEU A 644 -24.41 14.43 14.32
C LEU A 644 -24.92 14.54 15.76
N ALA A 645 -25.81 13.66 16.20
CA ALA A 645 -26.28 13.60 17.58
C ALA A 645 -25.14 13.24 18.56
N LEU A 646 -24.23 12.34 18.18
CA LEU A 646 -23.03 12.05 18.97
C LEU A 646 -22.10 13.27 19.05
N LEU A 647 -21.83 13.93 17.92
CA LEU A 647 -21.00 15.15 17.88
C LEU A 647 -21.60 16.27 18.74
N ALA A 648 -22.92 16.47 18.69
CA ALA A 648 -23.64 17.44 19.51
C ALA A 648 -23.55 17.08 21.01
N ARG A 649 -23.74 15.81 21.37
CA ARG A 649 -23.60 15.32 22.76
C ARG A 649 -22.19 15.55 23.32
N LEU A 650 -21.17 15.40 22.46
CA LEU A 650 -19.77 15.68 22.78
C LEU A 650 -19.41 17.17 22.73
N ARG A 651 -20.38 18.05 22.42
CA ARG A 651 -20.22 19.51 22.29
C ARG A 651 -19.19 19.92 21.23
N MET A 652 -19.13 19.16 20.13
CA MET A 652 -18.19 19.39 19.02
C MET A 652 -18.75 20.31 17.92
N LEU A 653 -20.00 20.78 18.07
CA LEU A 653 -20.72 21.71 17.18
C LEU A 653 -21.00 23.07 17.87
N PRO A 654 -19.98 23.85 18.30
CA PRO A 654 -20.20 25.14 18.95
C PRO A 654 -20.82 26.21 18.03
N GLU A 655 -20.69 26.05 16.71
CA GLU A 655 -21.29 26.93 15.71
C GLU A 655 -22.79 26.68 15.47
N GLY A 656 -23.34 25.62 16.06
CA GLY A 656 -24.72 25.19 15.88
C GLY A 656 -24.91 24.17 14.75
N ASP A 657 -26.11 23.58 14.70
CA ASP A 657 -26.49 22.57 13.72
C ASP A 657 -26.87 23.23 12.37
N GLY A 658 -26.82 22.44 11.28
CA GLY A 658 -27.33 22.84 9.97
C GLY A 658 -26.35 23.61 9.05
N ASN A 659 -25.10 23.81 9.48
CA ASN A 659 -24.02 24.29 8.62
C ASN A 659 -23.06 23.14 8.28
N GLU A 660 -22.95 22.81 6.98
CA GLU A 660 -22.08 21.75 6.46
C GLU A 660 -20.61 21.95 6.86
N GLU A 661 -20.08 23.16 6.72
CA GLU A 661 -18.69 23.47 7.07
C GLU A 661 -18.42 23.29 8.58
N ALA A 662 -19.39 23.69 9.41
CA ALA A 662 -19.29 23.49 10.86
C ALA A 662 -19.33 21.99 11.23
N ALA A 663 -20.16 21.21 10.53
CA ALA A 663 -20.22 19.75 10.71
C ALA A 663 -18.93 19.06 10.26
N VAL A 664 -18.31 19.47 9.15
CA VAL A 664 -16.97 18.99 8.75
C VAL A 664 -15.93 19.28 9.84
N ARG A 665 -15.90 20.51 10.39
CA ARG A 665 -15.02 20.82 11.53
C ARG A 665 -15.30 19.94 12.75
N ALA A 666 -16.57 19.66 13.06
CA ALA A 666 -16.95 18.78 14.15
C ALA A 666 -16.47 17.34 13.95
N VAL A 667 -16.54 16.83 12.72
CA VAL A 667 -15.97 15.52 12.35
C VAL A 667 -14.46 15.51 12.62
N HIS A 668 -13.72 16.53 12.22
CA HIS A 668 -12.27 16.58 12.49
C HIS A 668 -11.94 16.79 13.98
N ARG A 669 -12.75 17.55 14.75
CA ARG A 669 -12.65 17.61 16.22
C ARG A 669 -12.80 16.21 16.84
N PHE A 670 -13.74 15.43 16.33
CA PHE A 670 -13.96 14.06 16.78
C PHE A 670 -12.75 13.17 16.49
N LEU A 671 -12.23 13.20 15.26
CA LEU A 671 -11.06 12.39 14.90
C LEU A 671 -9.84 12.72 15.79
N LEU A 672 -9.61 13.99 16.12
CA LEU A 672 -8.56 14.39 17.05
C LEU A 672 -8.80 13.91 18.50
N ALA A 673 -10.04 13.69 18.91
CA ALA A 673 -10.37 13.18 20.23
C ALA A 673 -10.14 11.67 20.36
N THR A 674 -10.01 10.95 19.24
CA THR A 674 -9.66 9.52 19.23
C THR A 674 -8.22 9.29 19.69
N PRO A 675 -7.85 8.07 20.14
CA PRO A 675 -6.46 7.74 20.44
C PRO A 675 -5.60 7.47 19.19
N ALA A 676 -6.12 7.67 17.97
CA ALA A 676 -5.41 7.37 16.73
C ALA A 676 -4.02 8.02 16.66
N ARG A 677 -3.04 7.27 16.16
CA ARG A 677 -1.67 7.74 15.91
C ARG A 677 -1.59 8.72 14.77
N MET A 678 -2.36 8.50 13.71
CA MET A 678 -2.42 9.37 12.55
C MET A 678 -3.85 9.82 12.31
N THR A 679 -4.06 11.10 12.04
CA THR A 679 -5.36 11.65 11.64
C THR A 679 -5.26 12.23 10.23
N GLY A 680 -6.12 11.74 9.35
CA GLY A 680 -6.16 12.13 7.96
C GLY A 680 -7.18 13.23 7.68
N VAL A 681 -6.75 14.28 6.98
CA VAL A 681 -7.61 15.32 6.43
C VAL A 681 -7.73 15.11 4.92
N TRP A 682 -8.92 14.79 4.45
CA TRP A 682 -9.20 14.73 3.01
C TRP A 682 -9.07 16.14 2.44
N LEU A 683 -8.06 16.41 1.60
CA LEU A 683 -7.77 17.76 1.15
C LEU A 683 -8.99 18.48 0.53
N PRO A 684 -9.83 17.81 -0.30
CA PRO A 684 -11.06 18.45 -0.82
C PRO A 684 -12.06 18.94 0.25
N ASP A 685 -12.08 18.37 1.47
CA ASP A 685 -12.95 18.87 2.54
C ASP A 685 -12.57 20.30 2.99
N THR A 686 -11.30 20.70 2.79
CA THR A 686 -10.78 22.03 3.12
C THR A 686 -11.33 23.15 2.23
N VAL A 687 -11.89 22.79 1.07
CA VAL A 687 -12.51 23.71 0.10
C VAL A 687 -13.97 23.39 -0.19
N GLY A 688 -14.47 22.27 0.35
CA GLY A 688 -15.88 21.90 0.32
C GLY A 688 -16.29 21.10 -0.91
N ASP A 689 -15.34 20.50 -1.65
CA ASP A 689 -15.65 19.70 -2.82
C ASP A 689 -16.61 18.55 -2.46
N ARG A 690 -17.72 18.46 -3.20
CA ARG A 690 -18.74 17.42 -2.99
C ARG A 690 -18.64 16.27 -3.99
N ARG A 691 -17.71 16.37 -4.94
CA ARG A 691 -17.59 15.38 -6.02
C ARG A 691 -16.67 14.26 -5.53
N PRO A 692 -17.12 12.99 -5.53
CA PRO A 692 -16.23 11.87 -5.21
C PRO A 692 -15.16 11.73 -6.29
N GLN A 693 -13.95 11.33 -5.90
CA GLN A 693 -12.88 11.13 -6.87
C GLN A 693 -13.04 9.82 -7.64
N ASN A 694 -13.50 8.78 -6.95
CA ASN A 694 -13.87 7.51 -7.52
C ASN A 694 -15.24 7.07 -7.01
N LEU A 695 -15.98 6.38 -7.87
CA LEU A 695 -17.23 5.74 -7.55
C LEU A 695 -17.12 4.25 -7.87
N PRO A 696 -16.80 3.40 -6.86
CA PRO A 696 -16.63 1.97 -7.07
C PRO A 696 -17.80 1.31 -7.80
N GLY A 697 -17.49 0.40 -8.71
CA GLY A 697 -18.48 -0.25 -9.58
C GLY A 697 -18.85 0.54 -10.84
N THR A 698 -18.13 1.63 -11.15
CA THR A 698 -18.25 2.35 -12.42
C THR A 698 -16.94 2.33 -13.21
N TRP A 699 -17.05 2.49 -14.53
CA TRP A 699 -15.95 2.63 -15.48
C TRP A 699 -16.08 3.98 -16.21
N ASP A 700 -16.98 4.08 -17.18
CA ASP A 700 -17.23 5.26 -18.02
C ASP A 700 -18.47 6.06 -17.59
N GLN A 701 -19.25 5.54 -16.64
CA GLN A 701 -20.48 6.18 -16.15
C GLN A 701 -20.19 7.41 -15.26
N TYR A 702 -18.99 7.48 -14.68
CA TYR A 702 -18.52 8.60 -13.85
C TYR A 702 -17.06 8.92 -14.23
N PRO A 703 -16.62 10.20 -14.19
CA PRO A 703 -15.24 10.58 -14.52
C PRO A 703 -14.25 10.22 -13.40
N ASN A 704 -14.18 8.94 -13.04
CA ASN A 704 -13.27 8.42 -12.02
C ASN A 704 -11.84 8.86 -12.30
N TRP A 705 -11.15 9.37 -11.27
CA TRP A 705 -9.74 9.75 -11.33
C TRP A 705 -9.41 10.87 -12.33
N ARG A 706 -10.41 11.65 -12.77
CA ARG A 706 -10.23 12.71 -13.77
C ARG A 706 -10.70 14.10 -13.33
N LEU A 707 -11.12 14.22 -12.07
CA LEU A 707 -11.58 15.49 -11.53
C LEU A 707 -10.42 16.24 -10.84
N PRO A 708 -10.25 17.55 -11.10
CA PRO A 708 -9.40 18.41 -10.28
C PRO A 708 -10.09 18.68 -8.93
N VAL A 709 -9.33 19.07 -7.89
CA VAL A 709 -9.93 19.59 -6.65
C VAL A 709 -10.74 20.85 -6.96
N ALA A 710 -11.95 20.98 -6.41
CA ALA A 710 -12.82 22.14 -6.57
C ALA A 710 -13.40 22.68 -5.26
N ASP A 711 -14.00 23.86 -5.33
CA ASP A 711 -14.84 24.43 -4.27
C ASP A 711 -16.21 23.70 -4.15
N ALA A 712 -17.05 24.20 -3.24
CA ALA A 712 -18.37 23.66 -2.96
C ALA A 712 -19.37 23.77 -4.13
N GLU A 713 -19.12 24.68 -5.05
CA GLU A 713 -19.88 24.89 -6.28
C GLU A 713 -19.36 24.05 -7.45
N GLY A 714 -18.22 23.39 -7.26
CA GLY A 714 -17.58 22.53 -8.26
C GLY A 714 -16.64 23.27 -9.21
N HIS A 715 -16.26 24.52 -8.90
CA HIS A 715 -15.22 25.24 -9.64
C HIS A 715 -13.83 24.77 -9.20
N PRO A 716 -12.99 24.30 -10.14
CA PRO A 716 -11.63 23.87 -9.82
C PRO A 716 -10.83 24.97 -9.11
N VAL A 717 -10.01 24.58 -8.14
CA VAL A 717 -9.15 25.48 -7.38
C VAL A 717 -7.70 25.00 -7.44
N THR A 718 -6.79 25.96 -7.59
CA THR A 718 -5.35 25.71 -7.62
C THR A 718 -4.80 25.49 -6.20
N LEU A 719 -3.60 24.90 -6.10
CA LEU A 719 -2.86 24.77 -4.84
C LEU A 719 -2.71 26.13 -4.13
N GLU A 720 -2.43 27.19 -4.87
CA GLU A 720 -2.32 28.55 -4.33
C GLU A 720 -3.64 29.06 -3.74
N GLU A 721 -4.77 28.78 -4.39
CA GLU A 721 -6.11 29.14 -3.90
C GLU A 721 -6.54 28.29 -2.70
N ILE A 722 -6.23 26.98 -2.71
CA ILE A 722 -6.41 26.08 -1.57
C ILE A 722 -5.63 26.62 -0.37
N ALA A 723 -4.35 26.98 -0.57
CA ALA A 723 -3.50 27.51 0.48
C ALA A 723 -3.97 28.86 1.05
N ALA A 724 -4.73 29.64 0.27
CA ALA A 724 -5.34 30.89 0.69
C ALA A 724 -6.78 30.74 1.23
N SER A 725 -7.37 29.54 1.17
CA SER A 725 -8.77 29.30 1.50
C SER A 725 -9.07 29.61 2.99
N PRO A 726 -10.03 30.51 3.29
CA PRO A 726 -10.49 30.74 4.65
C PRO A 726 -11.07 29.48 5.29
N ARG A 727 -11.75 28.64 4.49
CA ARG A 727 -12.32 27.36 4.92
C ARG A 727 -11.23 26.38 5.33
N LEU A 728 -10.12 26.32 4.57
CA LEU A 728 -8.95 25.51 4.93
C LEU A 728 -8.40 25.97 6.28
N HIS A 729 -8.13 27.26 6.44
CA HIS A 729 -7.55 27.77 7.69
C HIS A 729 -8.49 27.55 8.89
N ALA A 730 -9.80 27.74 8.71
CA ALA A 730 -10.78 27.46 9.75
C ALA A 730 -10.80 25.98 10.17
N LEU A 731 -10.62 25.06 9.22
CA LEU A 731 -10.48 23.64 9.52
C LEU A 731 -9.14 23.32 10.19
N MET A 732 -8.04 23.87 9.69
CA MET A 732 -6.71 23.59 10.26
C MET A 732 -6.53 24.21 11.65
N ASP A 733 -7.23 25.29 11.99
CA ASP A 733 -7.27 25.83 13.35
C ASP A 733 -7.88 24.86 14.37
N VAL A 734 -8.72 23.92 13.94
CA VAL A 734 -9.21 22.81 14.78
C VAL A 734 -8.08 21.85 15.14
N LEU A 735 -7.18 21.58 14.19
CA LEU A 735 -6.09 20.62 14.30
C LEU A 735 -4.86 21.17 15.02
N ARG A 736 -4.78 22.50 15.18
CA ARG A 736 -3.72 23.14 15.96
C ARG A 736 -3.80 22.72 17.42
N PRO A 737 -2.69 22.28 18.04
CA PRO A 737 -2.65 22.04 19.47
C PRO A 737 -3.12 23.30 20.20
N ALA A 738 -4.02 23.16 21.17
CA ALA A 738 -4.39 24.28 22.03
C ALA A 738 -3.10 24.83 22.64
N ARG A 739 -2.69 26.05 22.23
CA ARG A 739 -1.57 26.74 22.90
C ARG A 739 -1.88 26.70 24.38
N ALA A 740 -0.97 26.14 25.19
CA ALA A 740 -1.03 26.30 26.63
C ALA A 740 -1.24 27.79 26.86
N ARG A 741 -2.42 28.15 27.41
CA ARG A 741 -2.70 29.53 27.80
C ARG A 741 -1.69 29.83 28.90
N THR A 742 -0.53 30.32 28.52
CA THR A 742 0.35 31.02 29.44
C THR A 742 -0.48 32.19 29.92
N ALA A 743 -0.76 32.21 31.23
CA ALA A 743 -1.48 33.31 31.84
C ALA A 743 -0.79 34.62 31.40
N PRO A 744 -1.57 35.66 31.04
CA PRO A 744 -0.98 36.94 30.66
C PRO A 744 -0.02 37.40 31.76
N PRO A 745 1.13 38.03 31.41
CA PRO A 745 2.11 38.46 32.40
C PRO A 745 1.44 39.44 33.39
N GLY A 746 1.12 38.99 34.60
CA GLY A 746 0.52 39.83 35.64
C GLY A 746 -0.57 39.19 36.50
N GLU A 747 -1.17 38.06 36.12
CA GLU A 747 -2.15 37.41 37.00
C GLU A 747 -1.45 36.56 38.06
N ARG A 748 -1.46 37.05 39.31
CA ARG A 748 -1.07 36.25 40.48
C ARG A 748 -2.21 35.28 40.83
N PRO A 749 -1.92 34.01 41.14
CA PRO A 749 -2.93 33.09 41.64
C PRO A 749 -3.46 33.57 43.00
N ALA A 750 -4.79 33.58 43.13
CA ALA A 750 -5.50 33.75 44.40
C ALA A 750 -5.65 32.40 45.11
#